data_AF-A0A3E0MQ71-F1
#
_entry.id   AF-A0A3E0MQ71-F1
#
_cell.length_a   1.000
_cell.length_b   1.000
_cell.length_c   1.000
_cell.angle_alpha   90.00
_cell.angle_beta   90.00
_cell.angle_gamma   90.00
#
_symmetry.space_group_name_H-M   'P 1'
#
loop_
_entity.id
_entity.type
_entity.pdbx_description
1 polymer ?
#
loop_
_entity_poly.entity_id
_entity_poly.type
_entity_poly.pdbx_seq_one_letter_code
_entity_poly.pdbx_strand_id
1 'polypeptide(L)'
;MENLLYVVPLLGIVGLVYMFVLRSWVVKQDTGTEKMSKLASYVKEGAMAFLNAEYRILAVFVVIAGILLGVISSVVETTHWFIVVAFVIGAVFSAVAGNIGMRIATDANVRTTQAARTSLPEALKVSFRGGTVMGLGVAGLAVFGLSALFALLVGWFMTEGGNFYNDMTVVLEALAGFSLGAESIALFARVGGGIYTKAADVGADLVGKVEAGIPEDDPRNPATIADNVGDNVGDVAGMGADLFGSYVATVLASMVLGNYVINEHLQSTGEALGMGPILLPLMIAGVGILFSIIGTFLIRVNSNDAKEPEVQRALNMGNWTSIVLTAIGSYVLINMMLPAAMDMNFFGEGVKTVTSGDVFGAVVVGLVVGALISYFTEYYTGLGKKPVLDIVQKSSTGAATNIIAGLGTGMISTFAPILLFAGAIWAAYAFAGFYGVAIAASAMMATTAMQLAIDAFGPIADNAGGIAEMSELPDEVRERTDILDSVGNTTAAIGKGFAIASAALTALALFAAFVTFTGIDGINIFKAPVLAMLFVGGMVPVVFSALAMNSVGKAAMEMVKEVRRQFKEIPGIMEYKAEPEYDKCVEISTQASLREMMLPGAMTIIFPLVIGFLPMVFGYSGQEAAEMLGGYMAGVAVSGVLWAIFQNNAGGAWDNAKKSFEAGVMIDGEMTFKGSEAHKASVTGDTVGDPFKDTSGPSMNILIKLTCLVGLVIAPILGGGHESHAATAATEEVVEVRQEVMKMKLKDVAVRLDGTITGEATASMDVTVEDMTATISISFASEEFNGTFSSLEADTDGMNFDAHGMVSMNGEELGASTHFHLDKEGSISEFVILFE
;
A
#
# COMPACT_ATOMS: atom_id res chain seq x y z
N MET A 1 -7.46 -10.92 26.29
CA MET A 1 -7.22 -10.62 24.86
C MET A 1 -8.32 -11.16 23.95
N GLU A 2 -8.94 -12.31 24.23
CA GLU A 2 -10.05 -12.86 23.42
C GLU A 2 -11.21 -11.87 23.18
N ASN A 3 -11.58 -11.07 24.19
CA ASN A 3 -12.61 -10.05 24.02
C ASN A 3 -12.22 -8.95 23.00
N LEU A 4 -10.93 -8.68 22.79
CA LEU A 4 -10.47 -7.65 21.85
C LEU A 4 -10.64 -8.07 20.39
N LEU A 5 -10.56 -9.38 20.10
CA LEU A 5 -10.80 -9.94 18.77
C LEU A 5 -12.20 -9.58 18.25
N TYR A 6 -13.18 -9.52 19.15
CA TYR A 6 -14.57 -9.15 18.84
C TYR A 6 -14.86 -7.65 18.96
N VAL A 7 -13.99 -6.87 19.61
CA VAL A 7 -14.14 -5.41 19.73
C VAL A 7 -13.87 -4.72 18.39
N VAL A 8 -12.86 -5.16 17.61
CA VAL A 8 -12.54 -4.51 16.32
C VAL A 8 -13.71 -4.55 15.32
N PRO A 9 -14.38 -5.69 15.08
CA PRO A 9 -15.54 -5.72 14.19
C PRO A 9 -16.66 -4.79 14.68
N LEU A 10 -16.86 -4.68 15.99
CA LEU A 10 -17.86 -3.78 16.58
C LEU A 10 -17.53 -2.30 16.30
N LEU A 11 -16.25 -1.90 16.34
CA LEU A 11 -15.84 -0.54 15.98
C LEU A 11 -16.16 -0.23 14.51
N GLY A 12 -15.91 -1.19 13.60
CA GLY A 12 -16.32 -1.10 12.20
C GLY A 12 -17.84 -0.94 12.05
N ILE A 13 -18.63 -1.74 12.78
CA ILE A 13 -20.09 -1.65 12.79
C ILE A 13 -20.57 -0.28 13.30
N VAL A 14 -19.97 0.27 14.34
CA VAL A 14 -20.32 1.62 14.84
C VAL A 14 -20.14 2.67 13.74
N GLY A 15 -19.03 2.59 13.00
CA GLY A 15 -18.79 3.43 11.82
C GLY A 15 -19.88 3.28 10.77
N LEU A 16 -20.24 2.04 10.42
CA LEU A 16 -21.27 1.73 9.41
C LEU A 16 -22.69 2.17 9.84
N VAL A 17 -23.02 2.04 11.13
CA VAL A 17 -24.29 2.52 11.68
C VAL A 17 -24.36 4.04 11.61
N TYR A 18 -23.30 4.74 12.02
CA TYR A 18 -23.25 6.20 11.95
C TYR A 18 -23.29 6.70 10.49
N MET A 19 -22.61 6.00 9.58
CA MET A 19 -22.70 6.20 8.14
C MET A 19 -24.16 6.09 7.63
N PHE A 20 -24.91 5.07 8.06
CA PHE A 20 -26.32 4.92 7.67
C PHE A 20 -27.21 6.05 8.23
N VAL A 21 -26.94 6.52 9.45
CA VAL A 21 -27.64 7.67 10.04
C VAL A 21 -27.38 8.93 9.22
N LEU A 22 -26.13 9.21 8.85
CA LEU A 22 -25.78 10.36 8.03
C LEU A 22 -26.37 10.27 6.62
N ARG A 23 -26.31 9.10 5.97
CA ARG A 23 -26.96 8.85 4.69
C ARG A 23 -28.45 9.16 4.76
N SER A 24 -29.12 8.66 5.80
CA SER A 24 -30.56 8.90 6.02
C SER A 24 -30.87 10.39 6.22
N TRP A 25 -29.95 11.15 6.81
CA TRP A 25 -30.09 12.60 6.94
C TRP A 25 -29.90 13.31 5.60
N VAL A 26 -28.88 12.94 4.81
CA VAL A 26 -28.61 13.54 3.49
C VAL A 26 -29.78 13.30 2.55
N VAL A 27 -30.25 12.05 2.40
CA VAL A 27 -31.34 11.72 1.47
C VAL A 27 -32.67 12.42 1.83
N LYS A 28 -32.86 12.83 3.09
CA LYS A 28 -34.02 13.61 3.53
C LYS A 28 -33.96 15.09 3.17
N GLN A 29 -32.81 15.62 2.76
CA GLN A 29 -32.72 17.00 2.30
C GLN A 29 -33.46 17.18 0.98
N ASP A 30 -33.96 18.39 0.76
CA ASP A 30 -34.74 18.77 -0.42
C ASP A 30 -33.88 18.68 -1.70
N THR A 31 -34.46 18.12 -2.76
CA THR A 31 -33.84 18.01 -4.09
C THR A 31 -34.07 19.27 -4.93
N GLY A 32 -34.83 20.24 -4.44
CA GLY A 32 -35.05 21.51 -5.11
C GLY A 32 -36.09 21.41 -6.23
N THR A 33 -35.78 21.96 -7.40
CA THR A 33 -36.74 22.07 -8.51
C THR A 33 -36.88 20.77 -9.29
N GLU A 34 -37.96 20.64 -10.07
CA GLU A 34 -38.18 19.49 -10.96
C GLU A 34 -37.06 19.35 -12.01
N LYS A 35 -36.57 20.47 -12.56
CA LYS A 35 -35.45 20.49 -13.52
C LYS A 35 -34.18 19.93 -12.88
N MET A 36 -33.83 20.39 -11.68
CA MET A 36 -32.67 19.88 -10.92
C MET A 36 -32.79 18.38 -10.64
N SER A 37 -33.96 17.92 -10.19
CA SER A 37 -34.21 16.51 -9.91
C SER A 37 -34.11 15.63 -11.17
N LYS A 38 -34.62 16.12 -12.32
CA LYS A 38 -34.50 15.45 -13.61
C LYS A 38 -33.04 15.29 -14.04
N LEU A 39 -32.25 16.35 -13.99
CA LEU A 39 -30.82 16.31 -14.35
C LEU A 39 -30.03 15.38 -13.44
N ALA A 40 -30.26 15.45 -12.12
CA ALA A 40 -29.64 14.55 -11.16
C ALA A 40 -30.01 13.08 -11.41
N SER A 41 -31.23 12.81 -11.89
CA SER A 41 -31.64 11.46 -12.26
C SER A 41 -30.85 10.90 -13.44
N TYR A 42 -30.55 11.71 -14.46
CA TYR A 42 -29.71 11.28 -15.58
C TYR A 42 -28.29 10.95 -15.14
N VAL A 43 -27.69 11.78 -14.28
CA VAL A 43 -26.35 11.52 -13.72
C VAL A 43 -26.37 10.22 -12.91
N LYS A 44 -27.38 10.04 -12.05
CA LYS A 44 -27.51 8.83 -11.23
C LYS A 44 -27.73 7.57 -12.08
N GLU A 45 -28.57 7.63 -13.10
CA GLU A 45 -28.82 6.50 -13.99
C GLU A 45 -27.59 6.12 -14.80
N GLY A 46 -26.87 7.11 -15.36
CA GLY A 46 -25.61 6.90 -16.07
C GLY A 46 -24.53 6.26 -15.18
N ALA A 47 -24.36 6.77 -13.96
CA ALA A 47 -23.38 6.25 -13.01
C ALA A 47 -23.70 4.80 -12.60
N MET A 48 -24.97 4.49 -12.33
CA MET A 48 -25.40 3.12 -12.01
C MET A 48 -25.30 2.18 -13.21
N ALA A 49 -25.56 2.66 -14.42
CA ALA A 49 -25.40 1.88 -15.64
C ALA A 49 -23.93 1.50 -15.85
N PHE A 50 -23.01 2.45 -15.67
CA PHE A 50 -21.58 2.20 -15.74
C PHE A 50 -21.13 1.16 -14.71
N LEU A 51 -21.43 1.34 -13.42
CA LEU A 51 -21.03 0.37 -12.38
C LEU A 51 -21.53 -1.04 -12.67
N ASN A 52 -22.78 -1.17 -13.13
CA ASN A 52 -23.33 -2.48 -13.47
C ASN A 52 -22.61 -3.11 -14.66
N ALA A 53 -22.18 -2.32 -15.65
CA ALA A 53 -21.42 -2.80 -16.79
C ALA A 53 -20.00 -3.21 -16.37
N GLU A 54 -19.32 -2.37 -15.58
CA GLU A 54 -18.00 -2.64 -15.02
C GLU A 54 -18.01 -3.93 -14.18
N TYR A 55 -18.93 -4.05 -13.23
CA TYR A 55 -19.00 -5.20 -12.33
C TYR A 55 -19.27 -6.52 -13.05
N ARG A 56 -19.97 -6.51 -14.19
CA ARG A 56 -20.14 -7.72 -15.02
C ARG A 56 -18.82 -8.20 -15.59
N ILE A 57 -17.97 -7.29 -16.05
CA ILE A 57 -16.64 -7.63 -16.58
C ILE A 57 -15.73 -8.07 -15.44
N LEU A 58 -15.75 -7.34 -14.31
CA LEU A 58 -14.95 -7.69 -13.14
C LEU A 58 -15.36 -9.04 -12.53
N ALA A 59 -16.63 -9.43 -12.58
CA ALA A 59 -17.07 -10.75 -12.15
C ALA A 59 -16.39 -11.88 -12.94
N VAL A 60 -16.22 -11.71 -14.26
CA VAL A 60 -15.48 -12.68 -15.08
C VAL A 60 -14.01 -12.75 -14.65
N PHE A 61 -13.39 -11.60 -14.42
CA PHE A 61 -12.02 -11.53 -13.91
C PHE A 61 -11.88 -12.21 -12.54
N VAL A 62 -12.78 -11.95 -11.59
CA VAL A 62 -12.78 -12.55 -10.25
C VAL A 62 -12.90 -14.07 -10.33
N VAL A 63 -13.72 -14.60 -11.24
CA VAL A 63 -13.80 -16.06 -11.45
C VAL A 63 -12.48 -16.62 -11.99
N ILE A 64 -11.88 -15.98 -12.99
CA ILE A 64 -10.60 -16.45 -13.57
C ILE A 64 -9.48 -16.39 -12.52
N ALA A 65 -9.32 -15.25 -11.84
CA ALA A 65 -8.33 -15.08 -10.79
C ALA A 65 -8.57 -16.04 -9.62
N GLY A 66 -9.82 -16.27 -9.23
CA GLY A 66 -10.19 -17.25 -8.21
C GLY A 66 -9.82 -18.69 -8.58
N ILE A 67 -9.98 -19.08 -9.85
CA ILE A 67 -9.51 -20.39 -10.35
C ILE A 67 -7.99 -20.48 -10.25
N LEU A 68 -7.26 -19.44 -10.67
CA LEU A 68 -5.80 -19.41 -10.59
C LEU A 68 -5.30 -19.52 -9.14
N LEU A 69 -5.95 -18.80 -8.20
CA LEU A 69 -5.67 -18.93 -6.77
C LEU A 69 -6.02 -20.32 -6.25
N GLY A 70 -7.09 -20.93 -6.74
CA GLY A 70 -7.44 -22.31 -6.42
C GLY A 70 -6.36 -23.30 -6.84
N VAL A 71 -5.79 -23.13 -8.04
CA VAL A 71 -4.64 -23.93 -8.50
C VAL A 71 -3.44 -23.70 -7.59
N ILE A 72 -3.11 -22.46 -7.23
CA ILE A 72 -2.02 -22.15 -6.30
C ILE A 72 -2.23 -22.86 -4.95
N SER A 73 -3.44 -22.79 -4.38
CA SER A 73 -3.78 -23.46 -3.11
C SER A 73 -3.71 -24.99 -3.17
N SER A 74 -3.70 -25.58 -4.38
CA SER A 74 -3.52 -27.03 -4.54
C SER A 74 -2.06 -27.46 -4.70
N VAL A 75 -1.16 -26.52 -4.99
CA VAL A 75 0.27 -26.77 -5.20
C VAL A 75 1.09 -26.40 -3.97
N VAL A 76 0.64 -25.43 -3.17
CA VAL A 76 1.30 -24.99 -1.93
C VAL A 76 0.60 -25.59 -0.73
N GLU A 77 1.32 -26.39 0.06
CA GLU A 77 0.75 -27.07 1.24
C GLU A 77 0.28 -26.10 2.33
N THR A 78 0.92 -24.94 2.48
CA THR A 78 0.55 -23.94 3.50
C THR A 78 -0.61 -23.05 3.09
N THR A 79 -0.90 -22.94 1.79
CA THR A 79 -1.96 -22.08 1.27
C THR A 79 -3.28 -22.84 1.22
N HIS A 80 -4.09 -22.68 2.27
CA HIS A 80 -5.42 -23.29 2.32
C HIS A 80 -6.36 -22.69 1.24
N TRP A 81 -7.25 -23.52 0.67
CA TRP A 81 -8.22 -23.13 -0.39
C TRP A 81 -9.09 -21.92 -0.03
N PHE A 82 -9.20 -21.62 1.26
CA PHE A 82 -9.94 -20.47 1.78
C PHE A 82 -9.38 -19.12 1.31
N ILE A 83 -8.12 -19.06 0.83
CA ILE A 83 -7.59 -17.87 0.16
C ILE A 83 -8.49 -17.41 -1.00
N VAL A 84 -9.12 -18.36 -1.72
CA VAL A 84 -10.07 -18.08 -2.81
C VAL A 84 -11.36 -17.45 -2.27
N VAL A 85 -11.86 -17.95 -1.14
CA VAL A 85 -13.05 -17.41 -0.47
C VAL A 85 -12.78 -16.00 0.03
N ALA A 86 -11.66 -15.81 0.72
CA ALA A 86 -11.21 -14.51 1.20
C ALA A 86 -11.06 -13.52 0.04
N PHE A 87 -10.47 -13.94 -1.08
CA PHE A 87 -10.37 -13.15 -2.31
C PHE A 87 -11.72 -12.69 -2.85
N VAL A 88 -12.70 -13.59 -2.98
CA VAL A 88 -14.04 -13.22 -3.44
C VAL A 88 -14.72 -12.26 -2.47
N ILE A 89 -14.59 -12.49 -1.15
CA ILE A 89 -15.16 -11.58 -0.13
C ILE A 89 -14.51 -10.19 -0.24
N GLY A 90 -13.19 -10.13 -0.40
CA GLY A 90 -12.44 -8.87 -0.57
C GLY A 90 -12.86 -8.10 -1.82
N ALA A 91 -13.01 -8.81 -2.94
CA ALA A 91 -13.50 -8.23 -4.18
C ALA A 91 -14.93 -7.67 -4.02
N VAL A 92 -15.83 -8.41 -3.37
CA VAL A 92 -17.20 -7.95 -3.09
C VAL A 92 -17.19 -6.73 -2.18
N PHE A 93 -16.39 -6.71 -1.12
CA PHE A 93 -16.33 -5.59 -0.20
C PHE A 93 -15.78 -4.32 -0.88
N SER A 94 -14.76 -4.45 -1.73
CA SER A 94 -14.22 -3.34 -2.52
C SER A 94 -15.26 -2.78 -3.50
N ALA A 95 -15.98 -3.66 -4.21
CA ALA A 95 -17.10 -3.27 -5.06
C ALA A 95 -18.24 -2.60 -4.28
N VAL A 96 -18.54 -3.06 -3.06
CA VAL A 96 -19.54 -2.42 -2.20
C VAL A 96 -19.04 -1.06 -1.70
N ALA A 97 -17.76 -0.91 -1.36
CA ALA A 97 -17.17 0.34 -0.91
C ALA A 97 -17.29 1.44 -1.99
N GLY A 98 -16.92 1.15 -3.24
CA GLY A 98 -17.11 2.08 -4.36
C GLY A 98 -18.59 2.39 -4.64
N ASN A 99 -19.48 1.39 -4.53
CA ASN A 99 -20.91 1.55 -4.74
C ASN A 99 -21.58 2.42 -3.66
N ILE A 100 -21.18 2.30 -2.39
CA ILE A 100 -21.66 3.18 -1.31
C ILE A 100 -21.29 4.63 -1.63
N GLY A 101 -20.04 4.88 -2.01
CA GLY A 101 -19.55 6.21 -2.41
C GLY A 101 -20.39 6.78 -3.54
N MET A 102 -20.52 6.05 -4.65
CA MET A 102 -21.28 6.52 -5.81
C MET A 102 -22.74 6.85 -5.48
N ARG A 103 -23.42 5.98 -4.73
CA ARG A 103 -24.82 6.21 -4.35
C ARG A 103 -24.99 7.47 -3.53
N ILE A 104 -24.12 7.70 -2.55
CA ILE A 104 -24.25 8.90 -1.73
C ILE A 104 -23.86 10.16 -2.51
N ALA A 105 -22.84 10.11 -3.36
CA ALA A 105 -22.43 11.28 -4.14
C ALA A 105 -23.54 11.72 -5.12
N THR A 106 -24.09 10.78 -5.88
CA THR A 106 -25.24 11.02 -6.78
C THR A 106 -26.55 11.37 -6.05
N ASP A 107 -26.70 11.02 -4.76
CA ASP A 107 -27.82 11.50 -3.94
C ASP A 107 -27.53 12.89 -3.35
N ALA A 108 -26.27 13.21 -3.03
CA ALA A 108 -25.89 14.43 -2.31
C ALA A 108 -25.69 15.65 -3.24
N ASN A 109 -25.31 15.44 -4.50
CA ASN A 109 -25.02 16.53 -5.46
C ASN A 109 -26.18 17.53 -5.60
N VAL A 110 -27.37 17.08 -5.99
CA VAL A 110 -28.56 17.93 -6.20
C VAL A 110 -29.02 18.61 -4.91
N ARG A 111 -28.82 17.95 -3.77
CA ARG A 111 -29.15 18.47 -2.44
C ARG A 111 -28.15 19.54 -2.00
N THR A 112 -26.90 19.40 -2.43
CA THR A 112 -25.86 20.42 -2.26
C THR A 112 -26.19 21.63 -3.11
N THR A 113 -26.62 21.45 -4.36
CA THR A 113 -27.11 22.56 -5.21
C THR A 113 -28.29 23.28 -4.58
N GLN A 114 -29.28 22.54 -4.06
CA GLN A 114 -30.44 23.14 -3.39
C GLN A 114 -30.02 23.90 -2.11
N ALA A 115 -29.07 23.37 -1.34
CA ALA A 115 -28.53 24.05 -0.17
C ALA A 115 -27.73 25.32 -0.55
N ALA A 116 -27.00 25.30 -1.67
CA ALA A 116 -26.26 26.44 -2.21
C ALA A 116 -27.19 27.61 -2.62
N ARG A 117 -28.46 27.35 -2.92
CA ARG A 117 -29.47 28.42 -3.11
C ARG A 117 -29.80 29.17 -1.83
N THR A 118 -29.56 28.56 -0.67
CA THR A 118 -29.76 29.22 0.64
C THR A 118 -28.49 29.86 1.18
N SER A 119 -27.39 29.11 1.26
CA SER A 119 -26.12 29.63 1.80
C SER A 119 -24.94 28.69 1.55
N LEU A 120 -23.73 29.24 1.52
CA LEU A 120 -22.49 28.46 1.43
C LEU A 120 -22.29 27.47 2.62
N PRO A 121 -22.52 27.85 3.89
CA PRO A 121 -22.40 26.91 5.01
C PRO A 121 -23.30 25.67 4.93
N GLU A 122 -24.55 25.84 4.48
CA GLU A 122 -25.45 24.68 4.34
C GLU A 122 -25.05 23.81 3.14
N ALA A 123 -24.56 24.39 2.04
CA ALA A 123 -24.00 23.63 0.92
C ALA A 123 -22.77 22.79 1.35
N LEU A 124 -21.83 23.41 2.09
CA LEU A 124 -20.68 22.71 2.66
C LEU A 124 -21.12 21.57 3.59
N LYS A 125 -22.11 21.80 4.44
CA LYS A 125 -22.61 20.81 5.39
C LYS A 125 -23.25 19.60 4.69
N VAL A 126 -23.99 19.80 3.59
CA VAL A 126 -24.60 18.70 2.83
C VAL A 126 -23.53 17.91 2.07
N SER A 127 -22.68 18.61 1.31
CA SER A 127 -21.58 17.99 0.55
C SER A 127 -20.61 17.23 1.45
N PHE A 128 -20.12 17.86 2.52
CA PHE A 128 -19.20 17.23 3.46
C PHE A 128 -19.81 16.03 4.20
N ARG A 129 -21.12 16.07 4.54
CA ARG A 129 -21.80 14.90 5.11
C ARG A 129 -21.96 13.79 4.08
N GLY A 130 -22.17 14.11 2.81
CA GLY A 130 -22.12 13.16 1.70
C GLY A 130 -20.75 12.48 1.63
N GLY A 131 -19.66 13.25 1.65
CA GLY A 131 -18.30 12.71 1.70
C GLY A 131 -18.04 11.87 2.95
N THR A 132 -18.54 12.30 4.12
CA THR A 132 -18.40 11.56 5.39
C THR A 132 -19.05 10.17 5.32
N VAL A 133 -20.20 10.04 4.64
CA VAL A 133 -20.85 8.73 4.42
C VAL A 133 -19.93 7.80 3.62
N MET A 134 -19.26 8.31 2.58
CA MET A 134 -18.27 7.54 1.83
C MET A 134 -17.08 7.15 2.70
N GLY A 135 -16.46 8.10 3.40
CA GLY A 135 -15.28 7.84 4.22
C GLY A 135 -15.52 6.83 5.34
N LEU A 136 -16.65 6.94 6.04
CA LEU A 136 -17.05 5.96 7.06
C LEU A 136 -17.49 4.63 6.47
N GLY A 137 -18.11 4.64 5.28
CA GLY A 137 -18.47 3.42 4.57
C GLY A 137 -17.24 2.60 4.20
N VAL A 138 -16.24 3.24 3.59
CA VAL A 138 -14.98 2.61 3.17
C VAL A 138 -14.18 2.12 4.37
N ALA A 139 -13.87 3.00 5.33
CA ALA A 139 -13.08 2.61 6.51
C ALA A 139 -13.82 1.59 7.39
N GLY A 140 -15.14 1.77 7.57
CA GLY A 140 -15.98 0.86 8.33
C GLY A 140 -16.04 -0.54 7.72
N LEU A 141 -16.18 -0.64 6.39
CA LEU A 141 -16.13 -1.93 5.68
C LEU A 141 -14.75 -2.57 5.74
N ALA A 142 -13.66 -1.78 5.64
CA ALA A 142 -12.30 -2.29 5.72
C ALA A 142 -12.03 -2.90 7.11
N VAL A 143 -12.32 -2.13 8.17
CA VAL A 143 -12.13 -2.59 9.56
C VAL A 143 -13.05 -3.78 9.85
N PHE A 144 -14.34 -3.69 9.54
CA PHE A 144 -15.29 -4.79 9.78
C PHE A 144 -14.92 -6.04 8.99
N GLY A 145 -14.70 -5.92 7.67
CA GLY A 145 -14.43 -7.04 6.79
C GLY A 145 -13.14 -7.77 7.17
N LEU A 146 -12.05 -7.03 7.34
CA LEU A 146 -10.75 -7.61 7.70
C LEU A 146 -10.80 -8.26 9.10
N SER A 147 -11.33 -7.55 10.10
CA SER A 147 -11.36 -8.08 11.48
C SER A 147 -12.36 -9.21 11.69
N ALA A 148 -13.52 -9.18 11.04
CA ALA A 148 -14.50 -10.27 11.12
C ALA A 148 -13.98 -11.53 10.44
N LEU A 149 -13.35 -11.39 9.27
CA LEU A 149 -12.72 -12.51 8.58
C LEU A 149 -11.55 -13.06 9.38
N PHE A 150 -10.71 -12.18 9.95
CA PHE A 150 -9.64 -12.59 10.86
C PHE A 150 -10.18 -13.38 12.05
N ALA A 151 -11.21 -12.88 12.74
CA ALA A 151 -11.80 -13.56 13.89
C ALA A 151 -12.38 -14.94 13.52
N LEU A 152 -13.03 -15.06 12.36
CA LEU A 152 -13.56 -16.34 11.86
C LEU A 152 -12.43 -17.32 11.55
N LEU A 153 -11.37 -16.87 10.90
CA LEU A 153 -10.21 -17.69 10.56
C LEU A 153 -9.45 -18.14 11.80
N VAL A 154 -9.21 -17.24 12.75
CA VAL A 154 -8.64 -17.57 14.07
C VAL A 154 -9.47 -18.64 14.75
N GLY A 155 -10.80 -18.50 14.79
CA GLY A 155 -11.68 -19.50 15.41
C GLY A 155 -11.73 -20.85 14.69
N TRP A 156 -11.26 -20.94 13.44
CA TRP A 156 -11.27 -22.17 12.66
C TRP A 156 -9.91 -22.87 12.61
N PHE A 157 -8.83 -22.11 12.47
CA PHE A 157 -7.47 -22.64 12.27
C PHE A 157 -6.66 -22.73 13.57
N MET A 158 -6.92 -21.87 14.57
CA MET A 158 -6.22 -21.96 15.84
C MET A 158 -6.79 -23.13 16.66
N THR A 159 -6.00 -24.18 16.87
CA THR A 159 -6.41 -25.36 17.64
C THR A 159 -5.69 -25.44 18.99
N GLU A 160 -6.37 -25.96 20.01
CA GLU A 160 -5.74 -26.20 21.32
C GLU A 160 -4.66 -27.28 21.19
N GLY A 161 -3.39 -26.87 21.36
CA GLY A 161 -2.21 -27.74 21.20
C GLY A 161 -1.48 -27.60 19.84
N GLY A 162 -1.96 -26.75 18.93
CA GLY A 162 -1.28 -26.42 17.67
C GLY A 162 -0.10 -25.45 17.85
N ASN A 163 0.75 -25.33 16.82
CA ASN A 163 1.83 -24.33 16.80
C ASN A 163 1.22 -22.97 16.44
N PHE A 164 1.15 -22.07 17.43
CA PHE A 164 0.55 -20.75 17.27
C PHE A 164 1.09 -19.99 16.04
N TYR A 165 2.40 -20.01 15.82
CA TYR A 165 3.02 -19.26 14.72
C TYR A 165 2.63 -19.81 13.36
N ASN A 166 2.65 -21.13 13.20
CA ASN A 166 2.29 -21.77 11.93
C ASN A 166 0.79 -21.62 11.64
N ASP A 167 -0.07 -21.88 12.63
CA ASP A 167 -1.52 -21.74 12.49
C ASP A 167 -1.90 -20.29 12.14
N MET A 168 -1.26 -19.31 12.80
CA MET A 168 -1.46 -17.89 12.51
C MET A 168 -0.93 -17.51 11.12
N THR A 169 0.18 -18.11 10.67
CA THR A 169 0.70 -17.88 9.31
C THR A 169 -0.31 -18.31 8.26
N VAL A 170 -0.96 -19.48 8.43
CA VAL A 170 -2.04 -19.93 7.53
C VAL A 170 -3.23 -18.95 7.55
N VAL A 171 -3.61 -18.43 8.73
CA VAL A 171 -4.66 -17.41 8.85
C VAL A 171 -4.31 -16.14 8.07
N LEU A 172 -3.09 -15.64 8.21
CA LEU A 172 -2.65 -14.41 7.56
C LEU A 172 -2.44 -14.57 6.05
N GLU A 173 -1.93 -15.72 5.61
CA GLU A 173 -1.86 -16.10 4.18
C GLU A 173 -3.27 -16.17 3.57
N ALA A 174 -4.25 -16.76 4.27
CA ALA A 174 -5.63 -16.76 3.80
C ALA A 174 -6.21 -15.34 3.73
N LEU A 175 -5.90 -14.46 4.69
CA LEU A 175 -6.30 -13.04 4.64
C LEU A 175 -5.62 -12.24 3.52
N ALA A 176 -4.45 -12.65 3.05
CA ALA A 176 -3.83 -12.05 1.87
C ALA A 176 -4.72 -12.17 0.63
N GLY A 177 -5.53 -13.24 0.54
CA GLY A 177 -6.59 -13.35 -0.45
C GLY A 177 -7.56 -12.17 -0.41
N PHE A 178 -8.06 -11.80 0.78
CA PHE A 178 -8.98 -10.66 0.96
C PHE A 178 -8.36 -9.34 0.49
N SER A 179 -7.10 -9.09 0.84
CA SER A 179 -6.37 -7.91 0.36
C SER A 179 -6.17 -7.92 -1.15
N LEU A 180 -5.81 -9.07 -1.74
CA LEU A 180 -5.62 -9.22 -3.19
C LEU A 180 -6.93 -8.97 -3.95
N GLY A 181 -8.05 -9.51 -3.46
CA GLY A 181 -9.37 -9.29 -4.06
C GLY A 181 -9.79 -7.83 -4.00
N ALA A 182 -9.53 -7.17 -2.87
CA ALA A 182 -9.83 -5.76 -2.68
C ALA A 182 -9.12 -4.85 -3.69
N GLU A 183 -7.80 -5.02 -3.82
CA GLU A 183 -6.94 -4.23 -4.71
C GLU A 183 -7.15 -4.55 -6.19
N SER A 184 -7.51 -5.80 -6.51
CA SER A 184 -7.80 -6.18 -7.91
C SER A 184 -9.02 -5.43 -8.46
N ILE A 185 -10.09 -5.29 -7.66
CA ILE A 185 -11.27 -4.50 -8.06
C ILE A 185 -10.91 -3.01 -8.14
N ALA A 186 -10.13 -2.51 -7.17
CA ALA A 186 -9.70 -1.13 -7.14
C ALA A 186 -8.94 -0.70 -8.40
N LEU A 187 -8.04 -1.56 -8.91
CA LEU A 187 -7.26 -1.26 -10.10
C LEU A 187 -8.16 -0.96 -11.31
N PHE A 188 -9.09 -1.86 -11.58
CA PHE A 188 -9.98 -1.67 -12.73
C PHE A 188 -10.97 -0.54 -12.50
N ALA A 189 -11.50 -0.37 -11.30
CA ALA A 189 -12.40 0.74 -10.97
C ALA A 189 -11.72 2.10 -11.15
N ARG A 190 -10.44 2.23 -10.75
CA ARG A 190 -9.69 3.49 -10.88
C ARG A 190 -9.28 3.77 -12.31
N VAL A 191 -8.79 2.76 -13.05
CA VAL A 191 -8.39 2.93 -14.45
C VAL A 191 -9.60 3.11 -15.36
N GLY A 192 -10.60 2.24 -15.23
CA GLY A 192 -11.85 2.29 -16.00
C GLY A 192 -12.60 3.59 -15.72
N GLY A 193 -12.83 3.90 -14.45
CA GLY A 193 -13.49 5.14 -14.06
C GLY A 193 -12.72 6.39 -14.48
N GLY A 194 -11.38 6.38 -14.34
CA GLY A 194 -10.51 7.46 -14.81
C GLY A 194 -10.59 7.70 -16.31
N ILE A 195 -10.54 6.64 -17.12
CA ILE A 195 -10.70 6.74 -18.58
C ILE A 195 -12.09 7.27 -18.92
N TYR A 196 -13.14 6.80 -18.24
CA TYR A 196 -14.51 7.25 -18.47
C TYR A 196 -14.64 8.77 -18.22
N THR A 197 -14.23 9.24 -17.03
CA THR A 197 -14.41 10.64 -16.64
C THR A 197 -13.62 11.56 -17.55
N LYS A 198 -12.32 11.31 -17.71
CA LYS A 198 -11.46 12.23 -18.47
C LYS A 198 -11.73 12.19 -19.98
N ALA A 199 -12.30 11.11 -20.52
CA ALA A 199 -12.79 11.12 -21.89
C ALA A 199 -14.00 12.04 -22.09
N ALA A 200 -14.90 12.07 -21.10
CA ALA A 200 -16.07 12.94 -21.11
C ALA A 200 -15.68 14.39 -20.87
N ASP A 201 -14.91 14.66 -19.83
CA ASP A 201 -14.38 15.98 -19.44
C ASP A 201 -13.64 16.67 -20.61
N VAL A 202 -12.58 16.05 -21.14
CA VAL A 202 -11.82 16.60 -22.28
C VAL A 202 -12.70 16.80 -23.52
N GLY A 203 -13.66 15.89 -23.76
CA GLY A 203 -14.60 16.02 -24.87
C GLY A 203 -15.58 17.17 -24.70
N ALA A 204 -16.11 17.36 -23.49
CA ALA A 204 -17.03 18.42 -23.13
C ALA A 204 -16.34 19.78 -23.20
N ASP A 205 -15.16 19.90 -22.59
CA ASP A 205 -14.42 21.15 -22.47
C ASP A 205 -13.83 21.63 -23.80
N LEU A 206 -13.24 20.72 -24.57
CA LEU A 206 -12.61 21.11 -25.83
C LEU A 206 -13.64 21.58 -26.85
N VAL A 207 -14.76 20.87 -27.01
CA VAL A 207 -15.79 21.27 -27.98
C VAL A 207 -16.68 22.38 -27.43
N GLY A 208 -17.02 22.34 -26.14
CA GLY A 208 -17.84 23.36 -25.48
C GLY A 208 -17.10 24.69 -25.31
N LYS A 209 -16.07 24.71 -24.46
CA LYS A 209 -15.37 25.95 -24.07
C LYS A 209 -14.49 26.51 -25.19
N VAL A 210 -13.71 25.65 -25.87
CA VAL A 210 -12.68 26.11 -26.82
C VAL A 210 -13.26 26.33 -28.22
N GLU A 211 -14.08 25.40 -28.74
CA GLU A 211 -14.62 25.50 -30.10
C GLU A 211 -15.92 26.29 -30.19
N ALA A 212 -16.90 25.96 -29.34
CA ALA A 212 -18.23 26.58 -29.37
C ALA A 212 -18.32 27.87 -28.55
N GLY A 213 -17.40 28.08 -27.58
CA GLY A 213 -17.39 29.25 -26.72
C GLY A 213 -18.59 29.32 -25.76
N ILE A 214 -19.16 28.16 -25.40
CA ILE A 214 -20.25 28.07 -24.43
C ILE A 214 -19.69 27.88 -23.01
N PRO A 215 -20.46 28.20 -21.95
CA PRO A 215 -20.08 27.93 -20.56
C PRO A 215 -19.71 26.47 -20.30
N GLU A 216 -18.96 26.26 -19.22
CA GLU A 216 -18.75 24.94 -18.60
C GLU A 216 -20.09 24.34 -18.19
N ASP A 217 -20.25 23.01 -18.21
CA ASP A 217 -21.51 22.36 -17.80
C ASP A 217 -22.79 22.85 -18.52
N ASP A 218 -22.67 23.51 -19.67
CA ASP A 218 -23.83 24.07 -20.35
C ASP A 218 -24.79 22.95 -20.82
N PRO A 219 -26.11 23.08 -20.59
CA PRO A 219 -27.09 22.04 -20.91
C PRO A 219 -27.27 21.80 -22.42
N ARG A 220 -26.62 22.58 -23.29
CA ARG A 220 -26.57 22.31 -24.74
C ARG A 220 -25.53 21.26 -25.08
N ASN A 221 -24.49 21.11 -24.25
CA ASN A 221 -23.40 20.19 -24.53
C ASN A 221 -23.79 18.75 -24.15
N PRO A 222 -23.87 17.80 -25.09
CA PRO A 222 -24.28 16.43 -24.81
C PRO A 222 -23.30 15.66 -23.91
N ALA A 223 -22.07 16.13 -23.74
CA ALA A 223 -21.07 15.44 -22.93
C ALA A 223 -21.15 15.78 -21.42
N THR A 224 -21.89 16.82 -21.01
CA THR A 224 -21.91 17.30 -19.61
C THR A 224 -22.50 16.28 -18.64
N ILE A 225 -23.53 15.53 -19.05
CA ILE A 225 -24.04 14.41 -18.24
C ILE A 225 -22.98 13.32 -18.13
N ALA A 226 -22.25 12.99 -19.20
CA ALA A 226 -21.20 11.99 -19.14
C ALA A 226 -20.05 12.44 -18.23
N ASP A 227 -19.72 13.74 -18.24
CA ASP A 227 -18.71 14.36 -17.39
C ASP A 227 -19.10 14.26 -15.91
N ASN A 228 -20.30 14.74 -15.56
CA ASN A 228 -20.82 14.67 -14.19
C ASN A 228 -21.00 13.22 -13.71
N VAL A 229 -21.36 12.28 -14.61
CA VAL A 229 -21.34 10.84 -14.31
C VAL A 229 -19.91 10.38 -13.98
N GLY A 230 -18.94 10.88 -14.74
CA GLY A 230 -17.53 10.58 -14.60
C GLY A 230 -16.99 10.88 -13.22
N ASP A 231 -17.29 12.03 -12.63
CA ASP A 231 -16.80 12.39 -11.29
C ASP A 231 -17.25 11.37 -10.24
N ASN A 232 -18.48 10.87 -10.36
CA ASN A 232 -19.00 9.83 -9.48
C ASN A 232 -18.36 8.46 -9.72
N VAL A 233 -18.02 8.15 -10.97
CA VAL A 233 -17.45 6.86 -11.37
C VAL A 233 -15.96 6.78 -11.03
N GLY A 234 -15.16 7.74 -11.49
CA GLY A 234 -13.73 7.77 -11.27
C GLY A 234 -13.37 8.26 -9.88
N ASP A 235 -13.79 9.48 -9.55
CA ASP A 235 -13.30 10.22 -8.38
C ASP A 235 -14.01 9.89 -7.09
N VAL A 236 -15.17 9.24 -7.15
CA VAL A 236 -15.85 8.69 -5.98
C VAL A 236 -15.70 7.18 -5.92
N ALA A 237 -16.25 6.42 -6.88
CA ALA A 237 -16.25 4.96 -6.77
C ALA A 237 -14.86 4.33 -6.87
N GLY A 238 -14.09 4.73 -7.89
CA GLY A 238 -12.70 4.27 -8.06
C GLY A 238 -11.82 4.62 -6.87
N MET A 239 -11.92 5.84 -6.35
CA MET A 239 -11.19 6.29 -5.16
C MET A 239 -11.61 5.53 -3.89
N GLY A 240 -12.90 5.26 -3.70
CA GLY A 240 -13.41 4.50 -2.57
C GLY A 240 -12.88 3.07 -2.56
N ALA A 241 -12.81 2.42 -3.73
CA ALA A 241 -12.22 1.10 -3.89
C ALA A 241 -10.70 1.11 -3.65
N ASP A 242 -9.99 2.13 -4.16
CA ASP A 242 -8.54 2.31 -3.97
C ASP A 242 -8.16 2.46 -2.49
N LEU A 243 -8.80 3.38 -1.78
CA LEU A 243 -8.49 3.59 -0.37
C LEU A 243 -9.00 2.45 0.51
N PHE A 244 -10.06 1.73 0.12
CA PHE A 244 -10.43 0.46 0.75
C PHE A 244 -9.29 -0.57 0.64
N GLY A 245 -8.81 -0.83 -0.59
CA GLY A 245 -7.69 -1.75 -0.84
C GLY A 245 -6.44 -1.35 -0.06
N SER A 246 -6.08 -0.07 -0.13
CA SER A 246 -4.92 0.51 0.56
C SER A 246 -4.99 0.23 2.06
N TYR A 247 -6.16 0.45 2.65
CA TYR A 247 -6.38 0.29 4.08
C TYR A 247 -6.17 -1.17 4.50
N VAL A 248 -6.80 -2.10 3.77
CA VAL A 248 -6.72 -3.53 4.02
C VAL A 248 -5.28 -4.04 3.87
N ALA A 249 -4.61 -3.69 2.78
CA ALA A 249 -3.24 -4.14 2.49
C ALA A 249 -2.25 -3.67 3.56
N THR A 250 -2.38 -2.42 4.00
CA THR A 250 -1.49 -1.82 4.99
C THR A 250 -1.64 -2.45 6.36
N VAL A 251 -2.89 -2.64 6.80
CA VAL A 251 -3.19 -3.28 8.09
C VAL A 251 -2.74 -4.74 8.06
N LEU A 252 -3.01 -5.47 6.97
CA LEU A 252 -2.57 -6.85 6.81
C LEU A 252 -1.05 -6.98 6.84
N ALA A 253 -0.31 -6.14 6.11
CA ALA A 253 1.16 -6.19 6.13
C ALA A 253 1.71 -5.98 7.56
N SER A 254 1.08 -5.09 8.33
CA SER A 254 1.41 -4.87 9.74
C SER A 254 1.07 -6.08 10.62
N MET A 255 -0.03 -6.77 10.34
CA MET A 255 -0.41 -8.01 11.02
C MET A 255 0.60 -9.14 10.76
N VAL A 256 1.04 -9.30 9.50
CA VAL A 256 2.06 -10.29 9.10
C VAL A 256 3.37 -10.06 9.84
N LEU A 257 3.87 -8.82 9.84
CA LEU A 257 5.08 -8.48 10.58
C LEU A 257 4.88 -8.58 12.10
N GLY A 258 3.67 -8.32 12.61
CA GLY A 258 3.34 -8.57 14.01
C GLY A 258 3.47 -10.04 14.41
N ASN A 259 3.08 -10.98 13.54
CA ASN A 259 3.26 -12.42 13.79
C ASN A 259 4.74 -12.80 13.80
N TYR A 260 5.53 -12.18 12.93
CA TYR A 260 6.97 -12.38 12.89
C TYR A 260 7.66 -11.89 14.18
N VAL A 261 7.29 -10.72 14.69
CA VAL A 261 7.77 -10.21 16.00
C VAL A 261 7.47 -11.20 17.14
N ILE A 262 6.29 -11.83 17.14
CA ILE A 262 5.92 -12.83 18.14
C ILE A 262 6.88 -14.03 18.10
N ASN A 263 7.21 -14.51 16.90
CA ASN A 263 8.12 -15.63 16.71
C ASN A 263 9.56 -15.29 17.13
N GLU A 264 10.07 -14.12 16.71
CA GLU A 264 11.43 -13.69 17.05
C GLU A 264 11.62 -13.53 18.55
N HIS A 265 10.65 -12.91 19.23
CA HIS A 265 10.71 -12.78 20.68
C HIS A 265 10.68 -14.15 21.37
N LEU A 266 9.80 -15.06 20.92
CA LEU A 266 9.74 -16.41 21.48
C LEU A 266 11.07 -17.14 21.30
N GLN A 267 11.73 -17.00 20.15
CA GLN A 267 13.03 -17.61 19.89
C GLN A 267 14.15 -16.99 20.74
N SER A 268 14.09 -15.68 21.03
CA SER A 268 15.14 -15.00 21.79
C SER A 268 14.98 -15.16 23.32
N THR A 269 13.76 -15.14 23.84
CA THR A 269 13.49 -15.12 25.29
C THR A 269 12.89 -16.43 25.82
N GLY A 270 12.32 -17.26 24.96
CA GLY A 270 11.50 -18.42 25.36
C GLY A 270 10.11 -18.03 25.88
N GLU A 271 9.75 -16.74 25.89
CA GLU A 271 8.45 -16.26 26.36
C GLU A 271 7.50 -15.99 25.19
N ALA A 272 6.28 -16.54 25.26
CA ALA A 272 5.27 -16.32 24.24
C ALA A 272 4.63 -14.93 24.38
N LEU A 273 4.72 -14.11 23.33
CA LEU A 273 3.88 -12.92 23.20
C LEU A 273 2.44 -13.32 22.87
N GLY A 274 1.47 -12.56 23.41
CA GLY A 274 0.09 -12.66 22.95
C GLY A 274 -0.10 -12.07 21.55
N MET A 275 -1.32 -12.13 21.03
CA MET A 275 -1.73 -11.54 19.74
C MET A 275 -1.65 -9.99 19.68
N GLY A 276 -1.04 -9.33 20.65
CA GLY A 276 -0.95 -7.87 20.74
C GLY A 276 -0.38 -7.21 19.48
N PRO A 277 0.82 -7.60 19.01
CA PRO A 277 1.42 -7.06 17.78
C PRO A 277 0.56 -7.24 16.53
N ILE A 278 -0.17 -8.35 16.42
CA ILE A 278 -1.07 -8.63 15.29
C ILE A 278 -2.33 -7.76 15.37
N LEU A 279 -2.94 -7.64 16.56
CA LEU A 279 -4.21 -6.93 16.76
C LEU A 279 -4.06 -5.40 16.83
N LEU A 280 -2.88 -4.90 17.19
CA LEU A 280 -2.63 -3.46 17.36
C LEU A 280 -2.99 -2.62 16.12
N PRO A 281 -2.51 -2.92 14.88
CA PRO A 281 -2.87 -2.13 13.70
C PRO A 281 -4.38 -2.10 13.45
N LEU A 282 -5.08 -3.22 13.68
CA LEU A 282 -6.54 -3.33 13.58
C LEU A 282 -7.27 -2.46 14.61
N MET A 283 -6.79 -2.43 15.85
CA MET A 283 -7.36 -1.59 16.91
C MET A 283 -7.14 -0.10 16.65
N ILE A 284 -5.93 0.29 16.22
CA ILE A 284 -5.61 1.67 15.82
C ILE A 284 -6.54 2.12 14.69
N ALA A 285 -6.71 1.27 13.68
CA ALA A 285 -7.66 1.48 12.59
C ALA A 285 -9.11 1.67 13.09
N GLY A 286 -9.59 0.78 13.97
CA GLY A 286 -10.94 0.84 14.53
C GLY A 286 -11.21 2.10 15.35
N VAL A 287 -10.28 2.53 16.22
CA VAL A 287 -10.44 3.77 16.99
C VAL A 287 -10.30 5.01 16.10
N GLY A 288 -9.50 4.93 15.03
CA GLY A 288 -9.36 5.99 14.02
C GLY A 288 -10.69 6.38 13.38
N ILE A 289 -11.62 5.42 13.19
CA ILE A 289 -13.00 5.69 12.76
C ILE A 289 -13.72 6.60 13.76
N LEU A 290 -13.65 6.28 15.06
CA LEU A 290 -14.32 7.07 16.11
C LEU A 290 -13.73 8.48 16.20
N PHE A 291 -12.41 8.60 16.10
CA PHE A 291 -11.73 9.90 16.12
C PHE A 291 -12.05 10.73 14.89
N SER A 292 -12.19 10.10 13.73
CA SER A 292 -12.66 10.77 12.50
C SER A 292 -14.08 11.29 12.69
N ILE A 293 -15.01 10.49 13.26
CA ILE A 293 -16.36 10.95 13.61
C ILE A 293 -16.31 12.19 14.52
N ILE A 294 -15.47 12.16 15.56
CA ILE A 294 -15.31 13.31 16.46
C ILE A 294 -14.80 14.54 15.70
N GLY A 295 -13.81 14.36 14.82
CA GLY A 295 -13.25 15.42 13.98
C GLY A 295 -14.30 16.09 13.09
N THR A 296 -15.30 15.35 12.59
CA THR A 296 -16.34 15.93 11.71
C THR A 296 -17.17 17.02 12.40
N PHE A 297 -17.36 16.94 13.72
CA PHE A 297 -18.17 17.93 14.45
C PHE A 297 -17.53 19.31 14.55
N LEU A 298 -16.21 19.40 14.31
CA LEU A 298 -15.43 20.63 14.35
C LEU A 298 -15.37 21.35 13.00
N ILE A 299 -15.71 20.69 11.89
CA ILE A 299 -15.71 21.31 10.55
C ILE A 299 -16.94 22.21 10.41
N ARG A 300 -16.72 23.53 10.46
CA ARG A 300 -17.79 24.54 10.36
C ARG A 300 -17.30 25.82 9.70
N VAL A 301 -18.17 26.39 8.86
CA VAL A 301 -18.06 27.75 8.33
C VAL A 301 -19.31 28.51 8.76
N ASN A 302 -19.16 29.74 9.25
CA ASN A 302 -20.27 30.51 9.84
C ASN A 302 -20.74 31.69 8.98
N SER A 303 -20.01 32.03 7.90
CA SER A 303 -20.29 33.18 7.05
C SER A 303 -20.67 32.73 5.65
N ASN A 304 -21.60 33.44 5.02
CA ASN A 304 -21.89 33.27 3.59
C ASN A 304 -20.86 33.97 2.69
N ASP A 305 -20.07 34.90 3.24
CA ASP A 305 -19.02 35.62 2.51
C ASP A 305 -17.66 34.90 2.57
N ALA A 306 -17.65 33.69 3.15
CA ALA A 306 -16.43 32.90 3.31
C ALA A 306 -15.83 32.55 1.95
N LYS A 307 -14.49 32.59 1.89
CA LYS A 307 -13.72 32.26 0.69
C LYS A 307 -13.02 30.91 0.83
N GLU A 308 -12.42 30.45 -0.26
CA GLU A 308 -11.71 29.18 -0.39
C GLU A 308 -10.74 28.92 0.79
N PRO A 309 -9.92 29.89 1.26
CA PRO A 309 -9.01 29.65 2.38
C PRO A 309 -9.72 29.34 3.71
N GLU A 310 -10.90 29.91 3.95
CA GLU A 310 -11.68 29.67 5.17
C GLU A 310 -12.31 28.28 5.15
N VAL A 311 -12.82 27.85 3.99
CA VAL A 311 -13.38 26.49 3.80
C VAL A 311 -12.26 25.44 3.95
N GLN A 312 -11.11 25.64 3.28
CA GLN A 312 -9.95 24.75 3.42
C GLN A 312 -9.48 24.66 4.88
N ARG A 313 -9.42 25.78 5.60
CA ARG A 313 -9.03 25.79 7.02
C ARG A 313 -10.01 25.00 7.89
N ALA A 314 -11.31 25.08 7.60
CA ALA A 314 -12.31 24.30 8.33
C ALA A 314 -12.10 22.79 8.15
N LEU A 315 -11.87 22.34 6.92
CA LEU A 315 -11.58 20.93 6.60
C LEU A 315 -10.26 20.46 7.25
N ASN A 316 -9.21 21.27 7.14
CA ASN A 316 -7.91 21.00 7.77
C ASN A 316 -8.04 20.83 9.29
N MET A 317 -8.91 21.60 9.96
CA MET A 317 -9.14 21.48 11.40
C MET A 317 -9.74 20.12 11.79
N GLY A 318 -10.65 19.58 10.99
CA GLY A 318 -11.16 18.22 11.19
C GLY A 318 -10.09 17.14 11.01
N ASN A 319 -9.23 17.30 10.00
CA ASN A 319 -8.11 16.39 9.76
C ASN A 319 -7.10 16.39 10.94
N TRP A 320 -6.61 17.57 11.34
CA TRP A 320 -5.68 17.71 12.47
C TRP A 320 -6.23 17.14 13.77
N THR A 321 -7.53 17.34 14.03
CA THR A 321 -8.18 16.76 15.21
C THR A 321 -8.13 15.23 15.17
N SER A 322 -8.44 14.64 14.01
CA SER A 322 -8.43 13.18 13.83
C SER A 322 -7.02 12.61 14.03
N ILE A 323 -5.98 13.29 13.53
CA ILE A 323 -4.57 12.92 13.70
C ILE A 323 -4.16 12.96 15.18
N VAL A 324 -4.44 14.06 15.88
CA VAL A 324 -4.06 14.24 17.29
C VAL A 324 -4.75 13.23 18.19
N LEU A 325 -6.05 13.00 17.99
CA LEU A 325 -6.80 12.00 18.75
C LEU A 325 -6.30 10.58 18.46
N THR A 326 -5.93 10.28 17.21
CA THR A 326 -5.33 8.99 16.85
C THR A 326 -3.99 8.78 17.54
N ALA A 327 -3.14 9.81 17.64
CA ALA A 327 -1.89 9.72 18.40
C ALA A 327 -2.15 9.38 19.88
N ILE A 328 -3.08 10.09 20.53
CA ILE A 328 -3.44 9.86 21.94
C ILE A 328 -4.01 8.45 22.12
N GLY A 329 -4.94 8.04 21.25
CA GLY A 329 -5.54 6.70 21.29
C GLY A 329 -4.52 5.60 21.07
N SER A 330 -3.58 5.78 20.13
CA SER A 330 -2.53 4.82 19.85
C SER A 330 -1.57 4.66 21.02
N TYR A 331 -1.19 5.75 21.70
CA TYR A 331 -0.38 5.69 22.93
C TYR A 331 -1.05 4.82 24.00
N VAL A 332 -2.36 4.99 24.21
CA VAL A 332 -3.13 4.19 25.16
C VAL A 332 -3.18 2.73 24.73
N LEU A 333 -3.50 2.46 23.46
CA LEU A 333 -3.60 1.09 22.93
C LEU A 333 -2.26 0.34 23.01
N ILE A 334 -1.16 0.99 22.66
CA ILE A 334 0.18 0.40 22.72
C ILE A 334 0.52 -0.04 24.14
N ASN A 335 0.29 0.83 25.14
CA ASN A 335 0.55 0.50 26.55
C ASN A 335 -0.41 -0.55 27.12
N MET A 336 -1.58 -0.74 26.51
CA MET A 336 -2.55 -1.76 26.92
C MET A 336 -2.31 -3.12 26.26
N MET A 337 -1.75 -3.15 25.05
CA MET A 337 -1.70 -4.35 24.20
C MET A 337 -0.30 -4.94 24.05
N LEU A 338 0.74 -4.12 24.16
CA LEU A 338 2.12 -4.56 24.07
C LEU A 338 2.78 -4.59 25.46
N PRO A 339 3.72 -5.52 25.71
CA PRO A 339 4.54 -5.47 26.91
C PRO A 339 5.47 -4.24 26.87
N ALA A 340 6.09 -3.94 28.01
CA ALA A 340 7.00 -2.80 28.14
C ALA A 340 8.22 -2.88 27.19
N ALA A 341 8.68 -4.10 26.92
CA ALA A 341 9.78 -4.40 26.00
C ALA A 341 9.50 -5.71 25.27
N MET A 342 9.95 -5.80 24.01
CA MET A 342 9.95 -7.00 23.17
C MET A 342 11.30 -7.08 22.48
N ASP A 343 11.71 -8.28 22.11
CA ASP A 343 12.93 -8.48 21.33
C ASP A 343 12.55 -8.66 19.86
N MET A 344 13.31 -8.01 19.00
CA MET A 344 13.06 -7.97 17.56
C MET A 344 14.38 -8.12 16.82
N ASN A 345 14.42 -8.89 15.74
CA ASN A 345 15.61 -8.97 14.91
C ASN A 345 15.67 -7.79 13.95
N PHE A 346 16.81 -7.11 13.95
CA PHE A 346 17.10 -6.07 12.98
C PHE A 346 17.95 -6.68 11.88
N PHE A 347 17.51 -6.47 10.64
CA PHE A 347 18.18 -7.01 9.47
C PHE A 347 19.66 -6.59 9.44
N GLY A 348 20.56 -7.56 9.48
CA GLY A 348 22.02 -7.35 9.50
C GLY A 348 22.60 -6.81 10.82
N GLU A 349 21.77 -6.56 11.84
CA GLU A 349 22.20 -6.02 13.14
C GLU A 349 21.91 -6.96 14.32
N GLY A 350 21.13 -8.02 14.09
CA GLY A 350 20.77 -9.01 15.12
C GLY A 350 19.63 -8.55 16.02
N VAL A 351 19.41 -9.31 17.10
CA VAL A 351 18.32 -9.08 18.05
C VAL A 351 18.55 -7.80 18.87
N LYS A 352 17.53 -6.95 18.91
CA LYS A 352 17.49 -5.73 19.74
C LYS A 352 16.21 -5.70 20.57
N THR A 353 16.33 -5.18 21.77
CA THR A 353 15.18 -4.91 22.64
C THR A 353 14.52 -3.59 22.23
N VAL A 354 13.23 -3.66 21.88
CA VAL A 354 12.36 -2.57 21.45
C VAL A 354 11.31 -2.32 22.52
N THR A 355 11.16 -1.08 22.96
CA THR A 355 10.16 -0.70 23.97
C THR A 355 8.81 -0.37 23.35
N SER A 356 7.75 -0.42 24.15
CA SER A 356 6.43 0.10 23.73
C SER A 356 6.48 1.58 23.32
N GLY A 357 7.37 2.36 23.94
CA GLY A 357 7.64 3.76 23.57
C GLY A 357 8.21 3.91 22.17
N ASP A 358 9.06 2.97 21.73
CA ASP A 358 9.63 2.99 20.38
C ASP A 358 8.56 2.67 19.34
N VAL A 359 7.70 1.68 19.58
CA VAL A 359 6.55 1.39 18.71
C VAL A 359 5.63 2.62 18.59
N PHE A 360 5.42 3.35 19.69
CA PHE A 360 4.69 4.62 19.64
C PHE A 360 5.42 5.69 18.83
N GLY A 361 6.74 5.77 18.93
CA GLY A 361 7.59 6.61 18.08
C GLY A 361 7.36 6.34 16.59
N ALA A 362 7.30 5.07 16.18
CA ALA A 362 7.00 4.68 14.81
C ALA A 362 5.59 5.10 14.37
N VAL A 363 4.58 4.93 15.22
CA VAL A 363 3.21 5.41 14.97
C VAL A 363 3.18 6.93 14.75
N VAL A 364 3.89 7.71 15.57
CA VAL A 364 3.99 9.16 15.42
C VAL A 364 4.65 9.54 14.10
N VAL A 365 5.70 8.82 13.67
CA VAL A 365 6.32 9.03 12.34
C VAL A 365 5.27 8.89 11.24
N GLY A 366 4.46 7.83 11.26
CA GLY A 366 3.38 7.62 10.29
C GLY A 366 2.35 8.75 10.25
N LEU A 367 1.88 9.19 11.41
CA LEU A 367 0.93 10.31 11.52
C LEU A 367 1.52 11.63 11.01
N VAL A 368 2.80 11.88 11.28
CA VAL A 368 3.52 13.06 10.79
C VAL A 368 3.69 13.01 9.26
N VAL A 369 4.00 11.83 8.69
CA VAL A 369 4.07 11.67 7.23
C VAL A 369 2.74 12.01 6.58
N GLY A 370 1.63 11.48 7.10
CA GLY A 370 0.29 11.80 6.60
C GLY A 370 0.02 13.32 6.60
N ALA A 371 0.32 13.99 7.71
CA ALA A 371 0.12 15.44 7.84
C ALA A 371 1.01 16.26 6.87
N LEU A 372 2.28 15.90 6.74
CA LEU A 372 3.24 16.62 5.89
C LEU A 372 2.97 16.41 4.40
N ILE A 373 2.49 15.23 4.00
CA ILE A 373 2.09 14.99 2.61
C ILE A 373 0.89 15.85 2.22
N SER A 374 -0.10 15.98 3.11
CA SER A 374 -1.21 16.91 2.87
C SER A 374 -0.70 18.34 2.72
N TYR A 375 0.21 18.78 3.58
CA TYR A 375 0.80 20.12 3.51
C TYR A 375 1.60 20.37 2.22
N PHE A 376 2.48 19.45 1.83
CA PHE A 376 3.26 19.58 0.61
C PHE A 376 2.38 19.60 -0.63
N THR A 377 1.36 18.74 -0.68
CA THR A 377 0.43 18.70 -1.81
C THR A 377 -0.35 20.01 -1.91
N GLU A 378 -0.91 20.51 -0.80
CA GLU A 378 -1.58 21.82 -0.77
C GLU A 378 -0.69 22.97 -1.24
N TYR A 379 0.63 22.94 -0.93
CA TYR A 379 1.56 23.97 -1.39
C TYR A 379 1.76 23.98 -2.91
N TYR A 380 1.85 22.80 -3.53
CA TYR A 380 2.09 22.68 -4.97
C TYR A 380 0.83 22.83 -5.83
N THR A 381 -0.34 22.45 -5.30
CA THR A 381 -1.59 22.46 -6.07
C THR A 381 -2.54 23.57 -5.67
N GLY A 382 -2.49 24.08 -4.43
CA GLY A 382 -3.50 25.01 -3.92
C GLY A 382 -3.52 26.38 -4.60
N LEU A 383 -4.70 26.99 -4.67
CA LEU A 383 -4.88 28.36 -5.19
C LEU A 383 -4.06 29.40 -4.43
N GLY A 384 -3.56 30.40 -5.17
CA GLY A 384 -2.80 31.52 -4.62
C GLY A 384 -1.43 31.15 -4.05
N LYS A 385 -1.00 29.89 -4.18
CA LYS A 385 0.36 29.47 -3.81
C LYS A 385 1.34 29.79 -4.94
N LYS A 386 2.60 30.00 -4.57
CA LYS A 386 3.66 30.39 -5.50
C LYS A 386 3.77 29.45 -6.72
N PRO A 387 3.78 28.11 -6.60
CA PRO A 387 3.94 27.23 -7.76
C PRO A 387 2.81 27.37 -8.80
N VAL A 388 1.56 27.51 -8.33
CA VAL A 388 0.40 27.72 -9.20
C VAL A 388 0.42 29.11 -9.83
N LEU A 389 0.74 30.15 -9.05
CA LEU A 389 0.88 31.51 -9.57
C LEU A 389 1.97 31.61 -10.64
N ASP A 390 3.07 30.87 -10.50
CA ASP A 390 4.12 30.82 -11.53
C ASP A 390 3.56 30.24 -12.86
N ILE A 391 2.70 29.21 -12.82
CA ILE A 391 2.03 28.66 -14.00
C ILE A 391 1.05 29.69 -14.60
N VAL A 392 0.29 30.40 -13.76
CA VAL A 392 -0.61 31.49 -14.17
C VAL A 392 0.17 32.57 -14.94
N GLN A 393 1.29 33.05 -14.39
CA GLN A 393 2.14 34.03 -15.06
C GLN A 393 2.69 33.50 -16.40
N LYS A 394 3.05 32.22 -16.48
CA LYS A 394 3.52 31.59 -17.75
C LYS A 394 2.42 31.31 -18.76
N SER A 395 1.15 31.43 -18.37
CA SER A 395 0.01 31.27 -19.29
C SER A 395 -0.17 32.50 -20.17
N SER A 396 0.31 33.67 -19.74
CA SER A 396 0.29 34.90 -20.56
C SER A 396 1.15 34.79 -21.83
N THR A 397 2.16 33.91 -21.83
CA THR A 397 3.02 33.64 -22.99
C THR A 397 2.55 32.44 -23.84
N GLY A 398 1.40 31.86 -23.53
CA GLY A 398 0.75 30.81 -24.32
C GLY A 398 0.82 29.39 -23.73
N ALA A 399 0.21 28.44 -24.43
CA ALA A 399 0.04 27.07 -23.94
C ALA A 399 1.37 26.32 -23.74
N ALA A 400 2.35 26.52 -24.62
CA ALA A 400 3.64 25.82 -24.54
C ALA A 400 4.38 26.15 -23.23
N THR A 401 4.42 27.42 -22.82
CA THR A 401 5.07 27.85 -21.58
C THR A 401 4.27 27.42 -20.35
N ASN A 402 2.94 27.38 -20.44
CA ASN A 402 2.09 26.81 -19.40
C ASN A 402 2.39 25.31 -19.17
N ILE A 403 2.46 24.51 -20.24
CA ILE A 403 2.77 23.07 -20.16
C ILE A 403 4.18 22.86 -19.60
N ILE A 404 5.18 23.61 -20.06
CA ILE A 404 6.54 23.51 -19.53
C ILE A 404 6.57 23.84 -18.03
N ALA A 405 5.83 24.87 -17.60
CA ALA A 405 5.76 25.26 -16.19
C ALA A 405 5.11 24.18 -15.33
N GLY A 406 3.97 23.63 -15.72
CA GLY A 406 3.30 22.59 -14.93
C GLY A 406 4.06 21.27 -14.89
N LEU A 407 4.69 20.84 -15.99
CA LEU A 407 5.59 19.68 -15.99
C LEU A 407 6.76 19.88 -15.03
N GLY A 408 7.40 21.05 -15.09
CA GLY A 408 8.49 21.42 -14.18
C GLY A 408 8.05 21.43 -12.72
N THR A 409 6.90 22.04 -12.42
CA THR A 409 6.32 22.08 -11.07
C THR A 409 6.04 20.66 -10.55
N GLY A 410 5.41 19.81 -11.35
CA GLY A 410 5.15 18.42 -10.97
C GLY A 410 6.43 17.66 -10.66
N MET A 411 7.46 17.76 -11.50
CA MET A 411 8.74 17.06 -11.29
C MET A 411 9.41 17.54 -10.00
N ILE A 412 9.46 18.85 -9.76
CA ILE A 412 10.03 19.43 -8.54
C ILE A 412 9.22 19.02 -7.30
N SER A 413 7.90 18.85 -7.43
CA SER A 413 7.04 18.49 -6.31
C SER A 413 7.36 17.13 -5.67
N THR A 414 8.09 16.26 -6.39
CA THR A 414 8.57 14.97 -5.85
C THR A 414 9.65 15.13 -4.78
N PHE A 415 10.40 16.24 -4.79
CA PHE A 415 11.59 16.41 -3.97
C PHE A 415 11.33 16.26 -2.45
N ALA A 416 10.38 17.04 -1.91
CA ALA A 416 10.11 17.04 -0.47
C ALA A 416 9.42 15.73 0.00
N PRO A 417 8.39 15.20 -0.68
CA PRO A 417 7.78 13.92 -0.33
C PRO A 417 8.76 12.75 -0.32
N ILE A 418 9.67 12.65 -1.29
CA ILE A 418 10.62 11.53 -1.36
C ILE A 418 11.64 11.59 -0.22
N LEU A 419 12.15 12.78 0.12
CA LEU A 419 13.01 12.97 1.29
C LEU A 419 12.25 12.66 2.60
N LEU A 420 10.98 13.04 2.68
CA LEU A 420 10.11 12.70 3.80
C LEU A 420 9.97 11.18 3.94
N PHE A 421 9.70 10.44 2.85
CA PHE A 421 9.59 8.99 2.90
C PHE A 421 10.91 8.33 3.30
N ALA A 422 12.04 8.76 2.73
CA ALA A 422 13.36 8.24 3.11
C ALA A 422 13.64 8.45 4.60
N GLY A 423 13.39 9.66 5.12
CA GLY A 423 13.55 9.98 6.53
C GLY A 423 12.59 9.22 7.43
N ALA A 424 11.34 9.05 7.00
CA ALA A 424 10.32 8.31 7.75
C ALA A 424 10.63 6.81 7.81
N ILE A 425 11.11 6.22 6.72
CA ILE A 425 11.53 4.82 6.68
C ILE A 425 12.68 4.60 7.67
N TRP A 426 13.73 5.44 7.62
CA TRP A 426 14.84 5.35 8.56
C TRP A 426 14.41 5.55 10.01
N ALA A 427 13.56 6.55 10.28
CA ALA A 427 13.08 6.82 11.63
C ALA A 427 12.21 5.67 12.17
N ALA A 428 11.22 5.21 11.40
CA ALA A 428 10.34 4.13 11.81
C ALA A 428 11.08 2.79 11.97
N TYR A 429 12.03 2.51 11.08
CA TYR A 429 12.91 1.34 11.20
C TYR A 429 13.81 1.43 12.43
N ALA A 430 14.40 2.59 12.73
CA ALA A 430 15.23 2.77 13.91
C ALA A 430 14.44 2.56 15.22
N PHE A 431 13.14 2.87 15.23
CA PHE A 431 12.28 2.63 16.38
C PHE A 431 11.92 1.15 16.55
N ALA A 432 11.41 0.47 15.52
CA ALA A 432 10.88 -0.88 15.68
C ALA A 432 11.06 -1.78 14.45
N GLY A 433 12.18 -1.63 13.73
CA GLY A 433 12.50 -2.42 12.55
C GLY A 433 11.42 -2.32 11.45
N PHE A 434 11.26 -3.39 10.68
CA PHE A 434 10.22 -3.42 9.63
C PHE A 434 8.79 -3.38 10.19
N TYR A 435 8.56 -3.89 11.40
CA TYR A 435 7.28 -3.72 12.08
C TYR A 435 6.99 -2.24 12.36
N GLY A 436 8.01 -1.45 12.74
CA GLY A 436 7.94 -0.01 12.90
C GLY A 436 7.51 0.70 11.61
N VAL A 437 8.10 0.31 10.48
CA VAL A 437 7.70 0.83 9.15
C VAL A 437 6.23 0.50 8.85
N ALA A 438 5.81 -0.75 9.10
CA ALA A 438 4.45 -1.18 8.82
C ALA A 438 3.42 -0.51 9.74
N ILE A 439 3.68 -0.44 11.05
CA ILE A 439 2.77 0.21 12.00
C ILE A 439 2.69 1.72 11.76
N ALA A 440 3.77 2.35 11.28
CA ALA A 440 3.74 3.73 10.82
C ALA A 440 2.78 3.91 9.62
N ALA A 441 2.86 3.01 8.63
CA ALA A 441 1.93 3.01 7.51
C ALA A 441 0.48 2.80 7.97
N SER A 442 0.25 1.86 8.89
CA SER A 442 -1.09 1.59 9.45
C SER A 442 -1.63 2.77 10.25
N ALA A 443 -0.78 3.45 11.02
CA ALA A 443 -1.16 4.64 11.79
C ALA A 443 -1.54 5.80 10.88
N MET A 444 -0.80 6.02 9.79
CA MET A 444 -1.18 6.98 8.76
C MET A 444 -2.58 6.68 8.24
N MET A 445 -2.86 5.41 7.89
CA MET A 445 -4.15 4.99 7.36
C MET A 445 -5.30 5.10 8.38
N ALA A 446 -5.06 5.16 9.68
CA ALA A 446 -6.12 5.23 10.69
C ALA A 446 -7.05 6.45 10.54
N THR A 447 -6.58 7.54 9.93
CA THR A 447 -7.38 8.74 9.65
C THR A 447 -8.09 8.73 8.30
N THR A 448 -8.07 7.60 7.58
CA THR A 448 -8.66 7.47 6.22
C THR A 448 -10.13 7.88 6.17
N ALA A 449 -10.92 7.61 7.21
CA ALA A 449 -12.34 8.00 7.22
C ALA A 449 -12.53 9.52 7.10
N MET A 450 -11.71 10.31 7.79
CA MET A 450 -11.70 11.77 7.64
C MET A 450 -11.10 12.20 6.31
N GLN A 451 -9.99 11.57 5.89
CA GLN A 451 -9.32 11.94 4.64
C GLN A 451 -10.23 11.72 3.42
N LEU A 452 -10.94 10.59 3.37
CA LEU A 452 -11.95 10.31 2.34
C LEU A 452 -13.17 11.21 2.45
N ALA A 453 -13.56 11.63 3.66
CA ALA A 453 -14.67 12.58 3.80
C ALA A 453 -14.33 13.93 3.17
N ILE A 454 -13.08 14.36 3.35
CA ILE A 454 -12.51 15.58 2.76
C ILE A 454 -12.23 15.40 1.27
N ASP A 455 -11.92 14.20 0.80
CA ASP A 455 -11.70 13.97 -0.63
C ASP A 455 -13.04 13.96 -1.39
N ALA A 456 -13.97 13.11 -0.92
CA ALA A 456 -15.24 12.86 -1.57
C ALA A 456 -16.23 14.04 -1.56
N PHE A 457 -16.02 15.07 -0.73
CA PHE A 457 -16.86 16.28 -0.84
C PHE A 457 -16.57 17.04 -2.14
N GLY A 458 -15.35 16.95 -2.69
CA GLY A 458 -14.94 17.65 -3.90
C GLY A 458 -15.82 17.27 -5.10
N PRO A 459 -15.85 16.00 -5.53
CA PRO A 459 -16.71 15.54 -6.62
C PRO A 459 -18.21 15.81 -6.38
N ILE A 460 -18.66 15.84 -5.12
CA ILE A 460 -20.05 16.20 -4.78
C ILE A 460 -20.31 17.68 -5.02
N ALA A 461 -19.35 18.55 -4.70
CA ALA A 461 -19.43 19.98 -4.94
C ALA A 461 -19.33 20.32 -6.43
N ASP A 462 -18.48 19.62 -7.17
CA ASP A 462 -18.32 19.76 -8.62
C ASP A 462 -19.64 19.47 -9.35
N ASN A 463 -20.19 18.27 -9.15
CA ASN A 463 -21.52 17.90 -9.64
C ASN A 463 -22.63 18.87 -9.18
N ALA A 464 -22.51 19.46 -7.99
CA ALA A 464 -23.49 20.43 -7.53
C ALA A 464 -23.44 21.73 -8.34
N GLY A 465 -22.24 22.14 -8.77
CA GLY A 465 -22.01 23.23 -9.71
C GLY A 465 -22.54 22.90 -11.10
N GLY A 466 -22.27 21.69 -11.60
CA GLY A 466 -22.79 21.24 -12.90
C GLY A 466 -24.33 21.25 -12.95
N ILE A 467 -24.99 20.76 -11.90
CA ILE A 467 -26.46 20.82 -11.77
C ILE A 467 -26.95 22.27 -11.68
N ALA A 468 -26.22 23.18 -11.02
CA ALA A 468 -26.59 24.58 -10.92
C ALA A 468 -26.62 25.26 -12.29
N GLU A 469 -25.57 25.04 -13.09
CA GLU A 469 -25.39 25.60 -14.42
C GLU A 469 -26.40 25.02 -15.42
N MET A 470 -26.52 23.68 -15.48
CA MET A 470 -27.52 23.01 -16.33
C MET A 470 -28.96 23.42 -15.99
N SER A 471 -29.21 23.76 -14.72
CA SER A 471 -30.52 24.22 -14.26
C SER A 471 -30.78 25.71 -14.53
N GLU A 472 -29.80 26.47 -15.00
CA GLU A 472 -29.88 27.93 -15.19
C GLU A 472 -30.27 28.65 -13.89
N LEU A 473 -29.67 28.24 -12.77
CA LEU A 473 -29.85 28.91 -11.49
C LEU A 473 -29.13 30.28 -11.46
N PRO A 474 -29.48 31.18 -10.51
CA PRO A 474 -28.79 32.46 -10.39
C PRO A 474 -27.28 32.29 -10.16
N ASP A 475 -26.48 33.21 -10.70
CA ASP A 475 -25.00 33.19 -10.66
C ASP A 475 -24.44 33.00 -9.24
N GLU A 476 -25.08 33.56 -8.21
CA GLU A 476 -24.68 33.39 -6.79
C GLU A 476 -24.62 31.91 -6.36
N VAL A 477 -25.46 31.05 -6.94
CA VAL A 477 -25.45 29.61 -6.66
C VAL A 477 -24.20 28.96 -7.25
N ARG A 478 -23.85 29.33 -8.50
CA ARG A 478 -22.65 28.84 -9.17
C ARG A 478 -21.38 29.35 -8.47
N GLU A 479 -21.35 30.62 -8.09
CA GLU A 479 -20.24 31.19 -7.30
C GLU A 479 -20.01 30.44 -5.99
N ARG A 480 -21.08 30.08 -5.27
CA ARG A 480 -20.98 29.28 -4.03
C ARG A 480 -20.47 27.87 -4.30
N THR A 481 -20.91 27.23 -5.37
CA THR A 481 -20.43 25.87 -5.71
C THR A 481 -19.00 25.90 -6.24
N ASP A 482 -18.59 26.92 -6.99
CA ASP A 482 -17.22 27.08 -7.48
C ASP A 482 -16.21 27.26 -6.33
N ILE A 483 -16.60 27.97 -5.26
CA ILE A 483 -15.79 28.05 -4.03
C ILE A 483 -15.59 26.65 -3.41
N LEU A 484 -16.63 25.82 -3.38
CA LEU A 484 -16.54 24.47 -2.84
C LEU A 484 -15.75 23.53 -3.76
N ASP A 485 -15.99 23.60 -5.06
CA ASP A 485 -15.29 22.84 -6.11
C ASP A 485 -13.79 23.11 -6.08
N SER A 486 -13.38 24.39 -6.04
CA SER A 486 -11.95 24.72 -5.99
C SER A 486 -11.22 24.17 -4.75
N VAL A 487 -11.89 24.20 -3.59
CA VAL A 487 -11.37 23.56 -2.38
C VAL A 487 -11.40 22.03 -2.55
N GLY A 488 -12.41 21.51 -3.22
CA GLY A 488 -12.52 20.13 -3.70
C GLY A 488 -11.29 19.68 -4.50
N ASN A 489 -10.85 20.44 -5.50
CA ASN A 489 -9.69 20.07 -6.33
C ASN A 489 -8.40 20.00 -5.52
N THR A 490 -8.23 20.94 -4.57
CA THR A 490 -7.08 20.91 -3.65
C THR A 490 -7.14 19.68 -2.73
N THR A 491 -8.32 19.36 -2.20
CA THR A 491 -8.51 18.25 -1.27
C THR A 491 -8.46 16.88 -1.96
N ALA A 492 -8.89 16.79 -3.21
CA ALA A 492 -8.72 15.62 -4.06
C ALA A 492 -7.25 15.36 -4.37
N ALA A 493 -6.48 16.42 -4.68
CA ALA A 493 -5.03 16.28 -4.82
C ALA A 493 -4.39 15.76 -3.52
N ILE A 494 -4.80 16.30 -2.35
CA ILE A 494 -4.32 15.84 -1.04
C ILE A 494 -4.68 14.37 -0.79
N GLY A 495 -5.91 13.94 -1.07
CA GLY A 495 -6.34 12.56 -0.85
C GLY A 495 -5.63 11.57 -1.79
N LYS A 496 -5.41 11.94 -3.05
CA LYS A 496 -4.54 11.20 -3.97
C LYS A 496 -3.09 11.13 -3.47
N GLY A 497 -2.54 12.26 -2.99
CA GLY A 497 -1.22 12.31 -2.38
C GLY A 497 -1.10 11.39 -1.16
N PHE A 498 -2.15 11.34 -0.32
CA PHE A 498 -2.25 10.43 0.82
C PHE A 498 -2.28 8.96 0.38
N ALA A 499 -3.03 8.61 -0.66
CA ALA A 499 -3.04 7.25 -1.23
C ALA A 499 -1.67 6.83 -1.81
N ILE A 500 -0.96 7.76 -2.45
CA ILE A 500 0.38 7.51 -2.97
C ILE A 500 1.39 7.31 -1.83
N ALA A 501 1.32 8.14 -0.79
CA ALA A 501 2.18 8.03 0.38
C ALA A 501 1.94 6.74 1.16
N SER A 502 0.68 6.32 1.32
CA SER A 502 0.37 5.04 1.94
C SER A 502 0.91 3.89 1.10
N ALA A 503 0.71 3.90 -0.23
CA ALA A 503 1.27 2.88 -1.11
C ALA A 503 2.79 2.77 -1.00
N ALA A 504 3.52 3.88 -0.86
CA ALA A 504 4.97 3.89 -0.69
C ALA A 504 5.42 3.16 0.59
N LEU A 505 4.81 3.50 1.73
CA LEU A 505 5.15 2.86 3.02
C LEU A 505 4.68 1.40 3.07
N THR A 506 3.50 1.12 2.51
CA THR A 506 2.92 -0.22 2.45
C THR A 506 3.72 -1.15 1.55
N ALA A 507 4.24 -0.66 0.42
CA ALA A 507 5.12 -1.45 -0.43
C ALA A 507 6.35 -1.97 0.34
N LEU A 508 6.96 -1.12 1.18
CA LEU A 508 8.09 -1.53 2.00
C LEU A 508 7.71 -2.56 3.07
N ALA A 509 6.55 -2.39 3.73
CA ALA A 509 6.03 -3.38 4.67
C ALA A 509 5.77 -4.73 3.96
N LEU A 510 5.22 -4.69 2.74
CA LEU A 510 5.01 -5.86 1.90
C LEU A 510 6.33 -6.49 1.41
N PHE A 511 7.40 -5.71 1.21
CA PHE A 511 8.73 -6.26 0.90
C PHE A 511 9.29 -7.06 2.06
N ALA A 512 9.17 -6.53 3.28
CA ALA A 512 9.59 -7.26 4.47
C ALA A 512 8.79 -8.57 4.61
N ALA A 513 7.46 -8.50 4.47
CA ALA A 513 6.60 -9.68 4.49
C ALA A 513 6.95 -10.69 3.37
N PHE A 514 7.26 -10.20 2.17
CA PHE A 514 7.68 -11.04 1.04
C PHE A 514 9.01 -11.75 1.30
N VAL A 515 10.01 -11.06 1.84
CA VAL A 515 11.30 -11.65 2.24
C VAL A 515 11.06 -12.75 3.28
N THR A 516 10.22 -12.49 4.28
CA THR A 516 9.85 -13.48 5.31
C THR A 516 9.16 -14.71 4.71
N PHE A 517 8.19 -14.54 3.81
CA PHE A 517 7.44 -15.67 3.23
C PHE A 517 8.26 -16.47 2.21
N THR A 518 9.28 -15.87 1.60
CA THR A 518 10.16 -16.57 0.65
C THR A 518 11.38 -17.20 1.34
N GLY A 519 11.68 -16.82 2.58
CA GLY A 519 12.85 -17.30 3.31
C GLY A 519 14.19 -16.85 2.70
N ILE A 520 14.18 -15.83 1.85
CA ILE A 520 15.41 -15.27 1.27
C ILE A 520 16.11 -14.39 2.31
N ASP A 521 17.45 -14.33 2.26
CA ASP A 521 18.23 -13.46 3.14
C ASP A 521 18.05 -11.97 2.83
N GLY A 522 17.34 -11.61 1.77
CA GLY A 522 17.10 -10.24 1.34
C GLY A 522 17.25 -10.06 -0.17
N ILE A 523 16.94 -8.85 -0.66
CA ILE A 523 17.00 -8.54 -2.09
C ILE A 523 18.39 -7.98 -2.43
N ASN A 524 19.27 -8.83 -2.97
CA ASN A 524 20.64 -8.44 -3.27
C ASN A 524 20.78 -7.80 -4.67
N ILE A 525 20.78 -6.48 -4.73
CA ILE A 525 20.95 -5.70 -5.97
C ILE A 525 22.32 -5.87 -6.65
N PHE A 526 23.28 -6.53 -6.01
CA PHE A 526 24.57 -6.85 -6.63
C PHE A 526 24.49 -8.07 -7.56
N LYS A 527 23.44 -8.89 -7.44
CA LYS A 527 23.19 -9.99 -8.37
C LYS A 527 22.66 -9.42 -9.70
N ALA A 528 23.35 -9.73 -10.80
CA ALA A 528 22.98 -9.23 -12.14
C ALA A 528 21.51 -9.49 -12.53
N PRO A 529 20.92 -10.69 -12.26
CA PRO A 529 19.50 -10.92 -12.53
C PRO A 529 18.57 -9.99 -11.74
N VAL A 530 18.85 -9.76 -10.45
CA VAL A 530 18.06 -8.88 -9.58
C VAL A 530 18.14 -7.43 -10.06
N LEU A 531 19.35 -6.95 -10.37
CA LEU A 531 19.54 -5.60 -10.92
C LEU A 531 18.85 -5.42 -12.27
N ALA A 532 18.89 -6.42 -13.16
CA ALA A 532 18.17 -6.38 -14.43
C ALA A 532 16.66 -6.25 -14.20
N MET A 533 16.10 -7.02 -13.27
CA MET A 533 14.68 -6.96 -12.94
C MET A 533 14.30 -5.63 -12.27
N LEU A 534 15.20 -4.99 -11.51
CA LEU A 534 15.01 -3.64 -10.99
C LEU A 534 14.76 -2.62 -12.10
N PHE A 535 15.53 -2.66 -13.20
CA PHE A 535 15.30 -1.78 -14.36
C PHE A 535 13.98 -2.10 -15.08
N VAL A 536 13.64 -3.38 -15.22
CA VAL A 536 12.33 -3.78 -15.78
C VAL A 536 11.19 -3.23 -14.92
N GLY A 537 11.29 -3.37 -13.60
CA GLY A 537 10.34 -2.81 -12.65
C GLY A 537 10.23 -1.29 -12.74
N GLY A 538 11.36 -0.59 -12.84
CA GLY A 538 11.39 0.86 -12.99
C GLY A 538 10.72 1.38 -14.28
N MET A 539 10.71 0.57 -15.34
CA MET A 539 10.04 0.89 -16.60
C MET A 539 8.51 0.74 -16.53
N VAL A 540 7.99 -0.22 -15.76
CA VAL A 540 6.56 -0.56 -15.76
C VAL A 540 5.66 0.64 -15.44
N PRO A 541 5.92 1.47 -14.41
CA PRO A 541 5.09 2.63 -14.13
C PRO A 541 5.05 3.66 -15.28
N VAL A 542 6.16 3.81 -16.03
CA VAL A 542 6.25 4.70 -17.19
C VAL A 542 5.37 4.20 -18.33
N VAL A 543 5.48 2.91 -18.65
CA VAL A 543 4.68 2.27 -19.69
C VAL A 543 3.20 2.25 -19.31
N PHE A 544 2.90 1.96 -18.05
CA PHE A 544 1.54 2.00 -17.51
C PHE A 544 0.91 3.37 -17.72
N SER A 545 1.62 4.44 -17.37
CA SER A 545 1.13 5.79 -17.58
C SER A 545 0.90 6.09 -19.05
N ALA A 546 1.84 5.72 -19.94
CA ALA A 546 1.68 5.93 -21.38
C ALA A 546 0.44 5.20 -21.93
N LEU A 547 0.18 3.97 -21.49
CA LEU A 547 -1.02 3.22 -21.87
C LEU A 547 -2.29 3.92 -21.39
N ALA A 548 -2.36 4.28 -20.12
CA ALA A 548 -3.51 4.96 -19.52
C ALA A 548 -3.83 6.29 -20.22
N MET A 549 -2.80 7.11 -20.49
CA MET A 549 -2.98 8.39 -21.19
C MET A 549 -3.46 8.20 -22.64
N ASN A 550 -2.87 7.25 -23.36
CA ASN A 550 -3.28 6.97 -24.74
C ASN A 550 -4.73 6.46 -24.79
N SER A 551 -5.16 5.69 -23.78
CA SER A 551 -6.54 5.24 -23.64
C SER A 551 -7.52 6.41 -23.48
N VAL A 552 -7.21 7.37 -22.60
CA VAL A 552 -8.00 8.62 -22.45
C VAL A 552 -8.05 9.38 -23.77
N GLY A 553 -6.90 9.58 -24.43
CA GLY A 553 -6.83 10.32 -25.70
C GLY A 553 -7.68 9.70 -26.81
N LYS A 554 -7.70 8.37 -26.94
CA LYS A 554 -8.57 7.68 -27.91
C LYS A 554 -10.05 7.90 -27.58
N ALA A 555 -10.43 7.71 -26.33
CA ALA A 555 -11.82 7.84 -25.87
C ALA A 555 -12.33 9.28 -25.99
N ALA A 556 -11.51 10.27 -25.59
CA ALA A 556 -11.81 11.69 -25.75
C ALA A 556 -12.02 12.06 -27.23
N MET A 557 -11.23 11.50 -28.16
CA MET A 557 -11.42 11.76 -29.58
C MET A 557 -12.71 11.18 -30.15
N GLU A 558 -13.22 10.08 -29.59
CA GLU A 558 -14.56 9.57 -29.92
C GLU A 558 -15.64 10.52 -29.39
N MET A 559 -15.49 10.99 -28.14
CA MET A 559 -16.39 11.97 -27.53
C MET A 559 -16.45 13.29 -28.31
N VAL A 560 -15.29 13.88 -28.64
CA VAL A 560 -15.19 15.12 -29.42
C VAL A 560 -15.93 15.02 -30.76
N LYS A 561 -15.81 13.87 -31.45
CA LYS A 561 -16.50 13.65 -32.73
C LYS A 561 -18.01 13.62 -32.54
N GLU A 562 -18.49 13.00 -31.46
CA GLU A 562 -19.91 12.92 -31.15
C GLU A 562 -20.50 14.27 -30.77
N VAL A 563 -19.84 15.04 -29.89
CA VAL A 563 -20.29 16.40 -29.53
C VAL A 563 -20.39 17.28 -30.79
N ARG A 564 -19.35 17.26 -31.65
CA ARG A 564 -19.36 18.00 -32.93
C ARG A 564 -20.47 17.52 -33.86
N ARG A 565 -20.75 16.22 -33.91
CA ARG A 565 -21.83 15.66 -34.72
C ARG A 565 -23.17 16.22 -34.25
N GLN A 566 -23.47 16.18 -32.96
CA GLN A 566 -24.73 16.67 -32.41
C GLN A 566 -24.92 18.16 -32.64
N PHE A 567 -23.90 18.99 -32.36
CA PHE A 567 -23.96 20.44 -32.63
C PHE A 567 -24.20 20.78 -34.11
N LYS A 568 -23.72 19.94 -35.02
CA LYS A 568 -23.88 20.14 -36.47
C LYS A 568 -25.20 19.59 -37.01
N GLU A 569 -25.62 18.42 -36.54
CA GLU A 569 -26.70 17.63 -37.16
C GLU A 569 -28.06 17.81 -36.48
N ILE A 570 -28.12 18.22 -35.22
CA ILE A 570 -29.37 18.37 -34.46
C ILE A 570 -29.74 19.87 -34.38
N PRO A 571 -30.69 20.34 -35.21
CA PRO A 571 -31.06 21.75 -35.22
C PRO A 571 -31.77 22.15 -33.93
N GLY A 572 -31.43 23.31 -33.36
CA GLY A 572 -32.08 23.83 -32.16
C GLY A 572 -31.31 23.63 -30.86
N ILE A 573 -30.22 22.83 -30.83
CA ILE A 573 -29.40 22.65 -29.62
C ILE A 573 -28.78 23.98 -29.20
N MET A 574 -28.10 24.66 -30.12
CA MET A 574 -27.40 25.92 -29.81
C MET A 574 -28.36 27.04 -29.38
N GLU A 575 -29.63 26.95 -29.77
CA GLU A 575 -30.71 27.88 -29.43
C GLU A 575 -31.56 27.45 -28.22
N TYR A 576 -31.18 26.41 -27.46
CA TYR A 576 -31.94 25.86 -26.32
C TYR A 576 -33.36 25.34 -26.67
N LYS A 577 -33.59 24.95 -27.93
CA LYS A 577 -34.88 24.44 -28.42
C LYS A 577 -34.93 22.92 -28.56
N ALA A 578 -33.78 22.26 -28.56
CA ALA A 578 -33.67 20.80 -28.63
C ALA A 578 -32.82 20.28 -27.46
N GLU A 579 -33.23 19.14 -26.89
CA GLU A 579 -32.48 18.43 -25.85
C GLU A 579 -31.38 17.59 -26.52
N PRO A 580 -30.11 17.66 -26.07
CA PRO A 580 -29.02 16.84 -26.61
C PRO A 580 -29.21 15.34 -26.30
N GLU A 581 -28.55 14.48 -27.08
CA GLU A 581 -28.55 13.02 -26.88
C GLU A 581 -27.44 12.64 -25.87
N TYR A 582 -27.70 12.85 -24.57
CA TYR A 582 -26.75 12.59 -23.48
C TYR A 582 -26.33 11.12 -23.36
N ASP A 583 -27.27 10.21 -23.63
CA ASP A 583 -27.08 8.76 -23.54
C ASP A 583 -25.99 8.26 -24.49
N LYS A 584 -25.84 8.91 -25.65
CA LYS A 584 -24.77 8.59 -26.62
C LYS A 584 -23.38 8.86 -26.06
N CYS A 585 -23.18 9.99 -25.39
CA CYS A 585 -21.90 10.32 -24.77
C CYS A 585 -21.58 9.35 -23.62
N VAL A 586 -22.57 9.03 -22.77
CA VAL A 586 -22.43 8.04 -21.69
C VAL A 586 -22.07 6.66 -22.25
N GLU A 587 -22.72 6.23 -23.33
CA GLU A 587 -22.44 4.95 -24.00
C GLU A 587 -21.01 4.88 -24.54
N ILE A 588 -20.54 5.95 -25.20
CA ILE A 588 -19.18 6.04 -25.75
C ILE A 588 -18.13 5.92 -24.64
N SER A 589 -18.21 6.75 -23.59
CA SER A 589 -17.25 6.70 -22.48
C SER A 589 -17.29 5.36 -21.75
N THR A 590 -18.48 4.73 -21.62
CA THR A 590 -18.62 3.41 -21.01
C THR A 590 -17.90 2.33 -21.82
N GLN A 591 -18.18 2.23 -23.12
CA GLN A 591 -17.60 1.18 -23.95
C GLN A 591 -16.09 1.36 -24.12
N ALA A 592 -15.63 2.60 -24.29
CA ALA A 592 -14.22 2.90 -24.45
C ALA A 592 -13.41 2.58 -23.19
N SER A 593 -13.88 3.02 -22.01
CA SER A 593 -13.17 2.76 -20.75
C SER A 593 -13.07 1.28 -20.41
N LEU A 594 -14.17 0.53 -20.54
CA LEU A 594 -14.19 -0.91 -20.27
C LEU A 594 -13.27 -1.70 -21.20
N ARG A 595 -13.12 -1.27 -22.46
CA ARG A 595 -12.19 -1.89 -23.41
C ARG A 595 -10.74 -1.53 -23.08
N GLU A 596 -10.45 -0.26 -22.89
CA GLU A 596 -9.08 0.23 -22.79
C GLU A 596 -8.45 0.01 -21.40
N MET A 597 -9.24 -0.22 -20.34
CA MET A 597 -8.71 -0.54 -19.00
C MET A 597 -8.07 -1.94 -18.91
N MET A 598 -8.41 -2.85 -19.82
CA MET A 598 -7.99 -4.26 -19.76
C MET A 598 -6.48 -4.43 -19.90
N LEU A 599 -5.84 -3.68 -20.79
CA LEU A 599 -4.41 -3.83 -21.05
C LEU A 599 -3.53 -3.32 -19.88
N PRO A 600 -3.73 -2.09 -19.34
CA PRO A 600 -3.05 -1.67 -18.13
C PRO A 600 -3.31 -2.63 -16.95
N GLY A 601 -4.55 -3.09 -16.77
CA GLY A 601 -4.91 -4.02 -15.70
C GLY A 601 -4.21 -5.37 -15.81
N ALA A 602 -4.20 -5.97 -17.01
CA ALA A 602 -3.55 -7.24 -17.26
C ALA A 602 -2.03 -7.14 -17.06
N MET A 603 -1.40 -6.03 -17.46
CA MET A 603 0.05 -5.82 -17.29
C MET A 603 0.46 -5.90 -15.82
N THR A 604 -0.28 -5.25 -14.92
CA THR A 604 -0.01 -5.24 -13.47
C THR A 604 -0.01 -6.63 -12.85
N ILE A 605 -0.89 -7.52 -13.33
CA ILE A 605 -1.05 -8.87 -12.76
C ILE A 605 -0.10 -9.86 -13.44
N ILE A 606 0.06 -9.78 -14.76
CA ILE A 606 0.84 -10.75 -15.54
C ILE A 606 2.33 -10.58 -15.29
N PHE A 607 2.84 -9.35 -15.18
CA PHE A 607 4.28 -9.12 -15.05
C PHE A 607 4.89 -9.79 -13.80
N PRO A 608 4.36 -9.57 -12.57
CA PRO A 608 4.87 -10.26 -11.38
C PRO A 608 4.88 -11.78 -11.53
N LEU A 609 3.85 -12.37 -12.15
CA LEU A 609 3.78 -13.81 -12.41
C LEU A 609 4.87 -14.25 -13.40
N VAL A 610 5.05 -13.53 -14.50
CA VAL A 610 6.11 -13.84 -15.48
C VAL A 610 7.47 -13.74 -14.81
N ILE A 611 7.73 -12.71 -14.01
CA ILE A 611 9.03 -12.52 -13.35
C ILE A 611 9.26 -13.56 -12.25
N GLY A 612 8.21 -14.00 -11.54
CA GLY A 612 8.31 -15.07 -10.54
C GLY A 612 8.51 -16.47 -11.14
N PHE A 613 7.86 -16.79 -12.26
CA PHE A 613 7.86 -18.16 -12.81
C PHE A 613 8.80 -18.40 -14.00
N LEU A 614 9.03 -17.39 -14.85
CA LEU A 614 9.85 -17.55 -16.05
C LEU A 614 11.31 -17.91 -15.74
N PRO A 615 11.99 -17.32 -14.73
CA PRO A 615 13.35 -17.71 -14.38
C PRO A 615 13.46 -19.20 -14.01
N MET A 616 12.45 -19.78 -13.36
CA MET A 616 12.47 -21.20 -13.02
C MET A 616 12.50 -22.10 -14.26
N VAL A 617 11.88 -21.69 -15.37
CA VAL A 617 11.97 -22.41 -16.66
C VAL A 617 13.39 -22.36 -17.23
N PHE A 618 14.17 -21.33 -16.90
CA PHE A 618 15.56 -21.17 -17.30
C PHE A 618 16.56 -21.81 -16.31
N GLY A 619 16.07 -22.54 -15.30
CA GLY A 619 16.90 -23.29 -14.35
C GLY A 619 17.32 -22.52 -13.10
N TYR A 620 16.75 -21.33 -12.85
CA TYR A 620 16.92 -20.65 -11.58
C TYR A 620 16.10 -21.34 -10.48
N SER A 621 16.63 -21.38 -9.27
CA SER A 621 15.90 -21.85 -8.09
C SER A 621 14.74 -20.92 -7.73
N GLY A 622 13.78 -21.41 -6.93
CA GLY A 622 12.65 -20.60 -6.45
C GLY A 622 13.10 -19.36 -5.66
N GLN A 623 14.11 -19.50 -4.80
CA GLN A 623 14.66 -18.39 -4.01
C GLN A 623 15.37 -17.35 -4.90
N GLU A 624 16.10 -17.78 -5.93
CA GLU A 624 16.69 -16.84 -6.90
C GLU A 624 15.59 -16.10 -7.69
N ALA A 625 14.53 -16.80 -8.08
CA ALA A 625 13.38 -16.18 -8.72
C ALA A 625 12.64 -15.20 -7.78
N ALA A 626 12.55 -15.52 -6.48
CA ALA A 626 12.02 -14.62 -5.46
C ALA A 626 12.86 -13.35 -5.34
N GLU A 627 14.19 -13.44 -5.30
CA GLU A 627 15.06 -12.26 -5.27
C GLU A 627 14.91 -11.41 -6.55
N MET A 628 14.80 -12.05 -7.71
CA MET A 628 14.53 -11.36 -8.99
C MET A 628 13.19 -10.61 -8.98
N LEU A 629 12.14 -11.25 -8.47
CA LEU A 629 10.83 -10.64 -8.27
C LEU A 629 10.88 -9.48 -7.27
N GLY A 630 11.64 -9.64 -6.18
CA GLY A 630 11.90 -8.57 -5.22
C GLY A 630 12.58 -7.36 -5.86
N GLY A 631 13.57 -7.59 -6.75
CA GLY A 631 14.19 -6.54 -7.56
C GLY A 631 13.17 -5.81 -8.44
N TYR A 632 12.32 -6.54 -9.15
CA TYR A 632 11.22 -5.98 -9.94
C TYR A 632 10.26 -5.13 -9.10
N MET A 633 9.80 -5.67 -7.97
CA MET A 633 8.90 -4.99 -7.04
C MET A 633 9.50 -3.67 -6.51
N ALA A 634 10.78 -3.68 -6.12
CA ALA A 634 11.50 -2.48 -5.70
C ALA A 634 11.56 -1.42 -6.82
N GLY A 635 11.77 -1.83 -8.06
CA GLY A 635 11.81 -0.95 -9.22
C GLY A 635 10.44 -0.30 -9.49
N VAL A 636 9.37 -1.11 -9.42
CA VAL A 636 7.98 -0.62 -9.56
C VAL A 636 7.66 0.39 -8.46
N ALA A 637 8.04 0.11 -7.20
CA ALA A 637 7.75 1.00 -6.08
C ALA A 637 8.48 2.36 -6.21
N VAL A 638 9.80 2.36 -6.38
CA VAL A 638 10.59 3.61 -6.41
C VAL A 638 10.21 4.48 -7.62
N SER A 639 10.10 3.89 -8.80
CA SER A 639 9.68 4.63 -10.01
C SER A 639 8.21 5.05 -9.91
N GLY A 640 7.36 4.15 -9.44
CA GLY A 640 5.92 4.38 -9.34
C GLY A 640 5.57 5.56 -8.43
N VAL A 641 6.17 5.64 -7.24
CA VAL A 641 5.92 6.76 -6.30
C VAL A 641 6.31 8.10 -6.93
N LEU A 642 7.46 8.17 -7.60
CA LEU A 642 7.93 9.40 -8.26
C LEU A 642 6.95 9.87 -9.33
N TRP A 643 6.55 8.96 -10.22
CA TRP A 643 5.62 9.27 -11.31
C TRP A 643 4.22 9.60 -10.80
N ALA A 644 3.75 8.91 -9.76
CA ALA A 644 2.43 9.17 -9.18
C ALA A 644 2.34 10.59 -8.62
N ILE A 645 3.33 11.02 -7.82
CA ILE A 645 3.38 12.37 -7.25
C ILE A 645 3.52 13.41 -8.36
N PHE A 646 4.42 13.17 -9.31
CA PHE A 646 4.65 14.05 -10.46
C PHE A 646 3.34 14.32 -11.20
N GLN A 647 2.61 13.28 -11.60
CA GLN A 647 1.41 13.40 -12.40
C GLN A 647 0.25 14.01 -11.63
N ASN A 648 0.03 13.54 -10.40
CA ASN A 648 -1.01 14.07 -9.52
C ASN A 648 -0.85 15.58 -9.31
N ASN A 649 0.36 16.02 -8.97
CA ASN A 649 0.60 17.42 -8.63
C ASN A 649 0.70 18.31 -9.88
N ALA A 650 1.24 17.82 -11.00
CA ALA A 650 1.23 18.57 -12.26
C ALA A 650 -0.22 18.86 -12.70
N GLY A 651 -1.06 17.83 -12.74
CA GLY A 651 -2.47 17.98 -13.11
C GLY A 651 -3.24 18.89 -12.16
N GLY A 652 -3.11 18.69 -10.84
CA GLY A 652 -3.76 19.56 -9.86
C GLY A 652 -3.29 21.03 -9.93
N ALA A 653 -2.01 21.26 -10.25
CA ALA A 653 -1.48 22.62 -10.39
C ALA A 653 -1.97 23.32 -11.68
N TRP A 654 -2.13 22.58 -12.79
CA TRP A 654 -2.72 23.14 -14.01
C TRP A 654 -4.19 23.48 -13.82
N ASP A 655 -4.96 22.63 -13.17
CA ASP A 655 -6.38 22.86 -12.89
C ASP A 655 -6.58 24.12 -12.03
N ASN A 656 -5.85 24.22 -10.92
CA ASN A 656 -5.95 25.41 -10.08
C ASN A 656 -5.34 26.66 -10.74
N ALA A 657 -4.41 26.51 -11.69
CA ALA A 657 -4.00 27.62 -12.53
C ALA A 657 -5.15 28.08 -13.45
N LYS A 658 -5.93 27.17 -14.04
CA LYS A 658 -7.17 27.48 -14.78
C LYS A 658 -8.18 28.19 -13.88
N LYS A 659 -8.53 27.60 -12.74
CA LYS A 659 -9.51 28.17 -11.77
C LYS A 659 -9.11 29.57 -11.28
N SER A 660 -7.80 29.87 -11.17
CA SER A 660 -7.31 31.21 -10.84
C SER A 660 -7.81 32.29 -11.82
N PHE A 661 -7.88 31.98 -13.12
CA PHE A 661 -8.41 32.90 -14.13
C PHE A 661 -9.93 33.05 -14.07
N GLU A 662 -10.64 32.00 -13.63
CA GLU A 662 -12.09 32.02 -13.48
C GLU A 662 -12.52 32.87 -12.27
N ALA A 663 -11.75 32.83 -11.19
CA ALA A 663 -11.90 33.72 -10.04
C ALA A 663 -11.42 35.17 -10.29
N GLY A 664 -10.67 35.37 -11.38
CA GLY A 664 -9.99 36.63 -11.69
C GLY A 664 -8.61 36.72 -11.01
N VAL A 665 -7.56 36.84 -11.82
CA VAL A 665 -6.17 36.86 -11.33
C VAL A 665 -5.36 38.00 -11.95
N MET A 666 -4.48 38.57 -11.13
CA MET A 666 -3.58 39.64 -11.54
C MET A 666 -2.36 39.07 -12.28
N ILE A 667 -2.13 39.56 -13.51
CA ILE A 667 -0.95 39.27 -14.33
C ILE A 667 -0.33 40.60 -14.73
N ASP A 668 0.94 40.78 -14.41
CA ASP A 668 1.71 42.00 -14.75
C ASP A 668 1.01 43.34 -14.38
N GLY A 669 0.19 43.34 -13.33
CA GLY A 669 -0.54 44.53 -12.87
C GLY A 669 -1.92 44.74 -13.50
N GLU A 670 -2.39 43.83 -14.36
CA GLU A 670 -3.72 43.83 -14.95
C GLU A 670 -4.55 42.62 -14.48
N MET A 671 -5.83 42.85 -14.17
CA MET A 671 -6.75 41.78 -13.80
C MET A 671 -7.21 41.04 -15.05
N THR A 672 -6.91 39.75 -15.11
CA THR A 672 -7.25 38.87 -16.22
C THR A 672 -8.36 37.92 -15.79
N PHE A 673 -9.32 37.67 -16.69
CA PHE A 673 -10.52 36.89 -16.44
C PHE A 673 -10.72 35.76 -17.46
N LYS A 674 -11.77 34.97 -17.23
CA LYS A 674 -12.31 33.94 -18.15
C LYS A 674 -12.45 34.48 -19.58
N GLY A 675 -12.08 33.65 -20.55
CA GLY A 675 -12.16 33.96 -21.98
C GLY A 675 -10.93 34.66 -22.58
N SER A 676 -10.00 35.14 -21.75
CA SER A 676 -8.70 35.67 -22.23
C SER A 676 -7.83 34.61 -22.92
N GLU A 677 -6.86 35.03 -23.72
CA GLU A 677 -5.91 34.09 -24.36
C GLU A 677 -5.05 33.35 -23.32
N ALA A 678 -4.70 34.00 -22.20
CA ALA A 678 -4.02 33.35 -21.09
C ALA A 678 -4.89 32.27 -20.43
N HIS A 679 -6.20 32.52 -20.31
CA HIS A 679 -7.15 31.52 -19.83
C HIS A 679 -7.28 30.33 -20.80
N LYS A 680 -7.33 30.56 -22.12
CA LYS A 680 -7.35 29.44 -23.08
C LYS A 680 -6.06 28.60 -23.00
N ALA A 681 -4.92 29.24 -22.76
CA ALA A 681 -3.66 28.55 -22.54
C ALA A 681 -3.67 27.70 -21.26
N SER A 682 -4.29 28.17 -20.17
CA SER A 682 -4.41 27.39 -18.93
C SER A 682 -5.40 26.22 -19.07
N VAL A 683 -6.51 26.39 -19.81
CA VAL A 683 -7.42 25.28 -20.18
C VAL A 683 -6.68 24.19 -20.97
N THR A 684 -5.76 24.58 -21.86
CA THR A 684 -4.93 23.60 -22.59
C THR A 684 -3.99 22.84 -21.64
N GLY A 685 -3.44 23.51 -20.62
CA GLY A 685 -2.63 22.86 -19.59
C GLY A 685 -3.44 21.88 -18.75
N ASP A 686 -4.64 22.27 -18.34
CA ASP A 686 -5.55 21.45 -17.54
C ASP A 686 -5.97 20.18 -18.28
N THR A 687 -6.38 20.30 -19.55
CA THR A 687 -6.73 19.15 -20.40
C THR A 687 -5.57 18.19 -20.67
N VAL A 688 -4.32 18.64 -20.54
CA VAL A 688 -3.13 17.76 -20.51
C VAL A 688 -2.95 17.10 -19.14
N GLY A 689 -3.27 17.83 -18.07
CA GLY A 689 -3.21 17.41 -16.66
C GLY A 689 -4.31 16.45 -16.21
N ASP A 690 -5.46 16.45 -16.88
CA ASP A 690 -6.60 15.58 -16.58
C ASP A 690 -6.26 14.08 -16.59
N PRO A 691 -5.71 13.51 -17.69
CA PRO A 691 -5.29 12.11 -17.68
C PRO A 691 -4.18 11.84 -16.66
N PHE A 692 -3.36 12.84 -16.30
CA PHE A 692 -2.34 12.70 -15.27
C PHE A 692 -2.95 12.55 -13.87
N LYS A 693 -3.84 13.47 -13.46
CA LYS A 693 -4.34 13.55 -12.08
C LYS A 693 -5.51 12.60 -11.80
N ASP A 694 -6.25 12.16 -12.81
CA ASP A 694 -7.49 11.38 -12.62
C ASP A 694 -7.45 9.98 -13.24
N THR A 695 -6.44 9.66 -14.07
CA THR A 695 -6.30 8.31 -14.64
C THR A 695 -4.96 7.68 -14.28
N SER A 696 -3.85 8.17 -14.85
CA SER A 696 -2.57 7.48 -14.74
C SER A 696 -1.98 7.61 -13.34
N GLY A 697 -1.82 8.83 -12.83
CA GLY A 697 -1.18 9.14 -11.55
C GLY A 697 -1.78 8.40 -10.36
N PRO A 698 -3.10 8.52 -10.08
CA PRO A 698 -3.71 7.80 -8.96
C PRO A 698 -3.64 6.28 -9.16
N SER A 699 -3.82 5.75 -10.37
CA SER A 699 -3.74 4.30 -10.62
C SER A 699 -2.35 3.70 -10.36
N MET A 700 -1.28 4.52 -10.34
CA MET A 700 0.08 4.05 -10.03
C MET A 700 0.21 3.54 -8.60
N ASN A 701 -0.52 4.13 -7.64
CA ASN A 701 -0.46 3.67 -6.26
C ASN A 701 -0.98 2.22 -6.14
N ILE A 702 -2.02 1.89 -6.91
CA ILE A 702 -2.60 0.55 -6.99
C ILE A 702 -1.65 -0.40 -7.73
N LEU A 703 -1.05 0.05 -8.84
CA LEU A 703 -0.02 -0.72 -9.56
C LEU A 703 1.09 -1.19 -8.61
N ILE A 704 1.59 -0.31 -7.74
CA ILE A 704 2.63 -0.63 -6.75
C ILE A 704 2.14 -1.69 -5.77
N LYS A 705 1.01 -1.43 -5.09
CA LYS A 705 0.47 -2.34 -4.05
C LYS A 705 0.09 -3.70 -4.62
N LEU A 706 -0.60 -3.72 -5.76
CA LEU A 706 -1.04 -4.96 -6.39
C LEU A 706 0.15 -5.80 -6.88
N THR A 707 1.18 -5.17 -7.45
CA THR A 707 2.43 -5.85 -7.80
C THR A 707 3.02 -6.55 -6.58
N CYS A 708 3.08 -5.87 -5.43
CA CYS A 708 3.62 -6.43 -4.20
C CYS A 708 2.73 -7.55 -3.63
N LEU A 709 1.40 -7.39 -3.67
CA LEU A 709 0.46 -8.39 -3.19
C LEU A 709 0.45 -9.66 -4.04
N VAL A 710 0.53 -9.53 -5.37
CA VAL A 710 0.68 -10.70 -6.24
C VAL A 710 1.99 -11.42 -5.91
N GLY A 711 3.07 -10.68 -5.69
CA GLY A 711 4.34 -11.24 -5.24
C GLY A 711 4.23 -11.97 -3.90
N LEU A 712 3.55 -11.38 -2.92
CA LEU A 712 3.30 -11.99 -1.60
C LEU A 712 2.47 -13.27 -1.70
N VAL A 713 1.47 -13.32 -2.57
CA VAL A 713 0.61 -14.50 -2.73
C VAL A 713 1.35 -15.67 -3.40
N ILE A 714 2.30 -15.40 -4.30
CA ILE A 714 3.13 -16.46 -4.91
C ILE A 714 4.40 -16.75 -4.12
N ALA A 715 4.75 -15.95 -3.11
CA ALA A 715 5.95 -16.10 -2.30
C ALA A 715 6.12 -17.53 -1.72
N PRO A 716 5.08 -18.17 -1.14
CA PRO A 716 5.21 -19.54 -0.63
C PRO A 716 5.63 -20.58 -1.69
N ILE A 717 5.28 -20.37 -2.96
CA ILE A 717 5.70 -21.23 -4.08
C ILE A 717 7.20 -21.06 -4.34
N LEU A 718 7.69 -19.83 -4.25
CA LEU A 718 9.06 -19.48 -4.57
C LEU A 718 10.03 -19.84 -3.41
N GLY A 719 9.57 -19.78 -2.16
CA GLY A 719 10.37 -20.06 -0.97
C GLY A 719 10.66 -21.55 -0.70
N GLY A 720 9.95 -22.47 -1.37
CA GLY A 720 10.15 -23.92 -1.22
C GLY A 720 9.26 -24.59 -0.16
N GLY A 721 8.14 -23.97 0.23
CA GLY A 721 7.32 -24.42 1.36
C GLY A 721 8.04 -24.17 2.69
N HIS A 722 7.29 -23.93 3.77
CA HIS A 722 7.83 -23.61 5.11
C HIS A 722 8.59 -24.78 5.80
N GLU A 723 9.18 -25.73 5.05
CA GLU A 723 10.01 -26.80 5.63
C GLU A 723 11.30 -26.25 6.26
N SER A 724 11.83 -25.11 5.79
CA SER A 724 13.08 -24.54 6.34
C SER A 724 12.95 -23.94 7.75
N HIS A 725 11.73 -23.58 8.17
CA HIS A 725 11.47 -23.12 9.54
C HIS A 725 10.94 -24.24 10.45
N ALA A 726 10.48 -25.36 9.88
CA ALA A 726 10.09 -26.56 10.62
C ALA A 726 11.28 -27.47 10.94
N ALA A 727 12.38 -27.42 10.18
CA ALA A 727 13.56 -28.24 10.43
C ALA A 727 14.29 -27.90 11.75
N THR A 728 13.99 -26.77 12.39
CA THR A 728 14.42 -26.46 13.77
C THR A 728 13.34 -26.68 14.82
N ALA A 729 12.12 -27.08 14.43
CA ALA A 729 10.96 -27.22 15.32
C ALA A 729 10.37 -28.64 15.40
N ALA A 730 10.97 -29.63 14.74
CA ALA A 730 10.50 -31.02 14.75
C ALA A 730 11.61 -32.02 15.11
N THR A 731 12.27 -31.80 16.25
CA THR A 731 12.72 -32.90 17.10
C THR A 731 12.34 -32.56 18.53
N GLU A 732 11.24 -33.16 19.01
CA GLU A 732 11.05 -33.35 20.45
C GLU A 732 12.20 -34.24 20.95
N GLU A 733 13.30 -33.61 21.36
CA GLU A 733 14.10 -34.17 22.43
C GLU A 733 13.76 -33.39 23.70
N VAL A 734 13.17 -34.13 24.64
CA VAL A 734 13.08 -33.75 26.04
C VAL A 734 14.46 -33.30 26.48
N VAL A 735 14.63 -32.00 26.75
CA VAL A 735 15.81 -31.47 27.45
C VAL A 735 15.74 -31.95 28.89
N GLU A 736 16.13 -33.20 29.14
CA GLU A 736 17.00 -33.46 30.27
C GLU A 736 18.31 -32.76 29.95
N VAL A 737 18.76 -31.85 30.82
CA VAL A 737 20.14 -31.35 30.78
C VAL A 737 21.05 -32.56 31.00
N ARG A 738 21.45 -33.20 29.90
CA ARG A 738 22.60 -34.11 29.86
C ARG A 738 23.76 -33.31 29.30
N GLN A 739 24.80 -33.14 30.12
CA GLN A 739 26.12 -32.73 29.67
C GLN A 739 26.47 -33.49 28.40
N GLU A 740 26.65 -32.77 27.28
CA GLU A 740 27.18 -33.36 26.06
C GLU A 740 28.66 -33.67 26.28
N VAL A 741 28.94 -34.96 26.43
CA VAL A 741 30.29 -35.51 26.44
C VAL A 741 30.73 -35.69 24.99
N MET A 742 31.66 -34.86 24.50
CA MET A 742 32.21 -35.05 23.15
C MET A 742 33.13 -36.28 23.17
N LYS A 743 32.82 -37.31 22.37
CA LYS A 743 33.67 -38.52 22.26
C LYS A 743 34.17 -38.68 20.82
N MET A 744 35.48 -38.65 20.64
CA MET A 744 36.13 -38.92 19.36
C MET A 744 36.94 -40.21 19.46
N LYS A 745 36.79 -41.10 18.48
CA LYS A 745 37.61 -42.30 18.32
C LYS A 745 38.33 -42.27 16.99
N LEU A 746 39.64 -42.40 17.01
CA LEU A 746 40.47 -42.49 15.82
C LEU A 746 41.25 -43.80 15.87
N LYS A 747 41.36 -44.46 14.72
CA LYS A 747 42.06 -45.74 14.57
C LYS A 747 43.08 -45.64 13.45
N ASP A 748 44.21 -46.29 13.65
CA ASP A 748 45.28 -46.47 12.66
C ASP A 748 45.80 -45.14 12.06
N VAL A 749 45.94 -44.12 12.90
CA VAL A 749 46.50 -42.82 12.50
C VAL A 749 48.03 -42.90 12.55
N ALA A 750 48.70 -42.39 11.51
CA ALA A 750 50.15 -42.27 11.50
C ALA A 750 50.61 -41.28 12.57
N VAL A 751 51.53 -41.69 13.44
CA VAL A 751 52.14 -40.86 14.47
C VAL A 751 53.65 -40.89 14.35
N ARG A 752 54.28 -39.73 14.50
CA ARG A 752 55.75 -39.62 14.57
C ARG A 752 56.20 -39.68 16.02
N LEU A 753 57.13 -40.57 16.32
CA LEU A 753 57.82 -40.67 17.62
C LEU A 753 59.12 -39.87 17.55
N ASP A 754 59.36 -39.00 18.52
CA ASP A 754 60.54 -38.14 18.60
C ASP A 754 61.12 -38.11 20.03
N GLY A 755 62.38 -37.72 20.20
CA GLY A 755 63.06 -37.68 21.51
C GLY A 755 63.94 -38.90 21.82
N THR A 756 63.84 -39.46 23.03
CA THR A 756 64.64 -40.64 23.44
C THR A 756 64.31 -41.91 22.65
N ILE A 757 63.12 -41.97 22.05
CA ILE A 757 62.67 -43.00 21.09
C ILE A 757 62.26 -42.27 19.80
N THR A 758 62.78 -42.73 18.65
CA THR A 758 62.50 -42.10 17.34
C THR A 758 61.99 -43.13 16.33
N GLY A 759 60.98 -42.77 15.54
CA GLY A 759 60.41 -43.66 14.53
C GLY A 759 59.00 -43.28 14.08
N GLU A 760 58.39 -44.11 13.24
CA GLU A 760 56.99 -43.99 12.84
C GLU A 760 56.18 -45.13 13.45
N ALA A 761 54.96 -44.83 13.90
CA ALA A 761 54.04 -45.81 14.45
C ALA A 761 52.61 -45.54 13.98
N THR A 762 51.73 -46.52 14.20
CA THR A 762 50.28 -46.34 14.06
C THR A 762 49.65 -46.26 15.43
N ALA A 763 48.80 -45.27 15.63
CA ALA A 763 48.14 -44.98 16.89
C ALA A 763 46.61 -45.02 16.76
N SER A 764 45.97 -45.51 17.81
CA SER A 764 44.53 -45.37 18.05
C SER A 764 44.32 -44.52 19.29
N MET A 765 43.39 -43.56 19.21
CA MET A 765 43.08 -42.67 20.32
C MET A 765 41.59 -42.61 20.61
N ASP A 766 41.28 -42.55 21.90
CA ASP A 766 39.95 -42.25 22.43
C ASP A 766 40.04 -40.90 23.17
N VAL A 767 39.35 -39.89 22.66
CA VAL A 767 39.26 -38.54 23.26
C VAL A 767 37.86 -38.36 23.84
N THR A 768 37.79 -37.91 25.07
CA THR A 768 36.54 -37.55 25.76
C THR A 768 36.68 -36.13 26.30
N VAL A 769 35.82 -35.20 25.88
CA VAL A 769 35.83 -33.80 26.37
C VAL A 769 34.60 -33.57 27.25
N GLU A 770 34.84 -33.14 28.48
CA GLU A 770 33.81 -32.73 29.45
C GLU A 770 34.24 -31.39 30.07
N ASP A 771 33.34 -30.40 30.12
CA ASP A 771 33.55 -29.09 30.77
C ASP A 771 34.90 -28.40 30.44
N MET A 772 35.27 -28.36 29.15
CA MET A 772 36.54 -27.82 28.62
C MET A 772 37.82 -28.55 29.07
N THR A 773 37.71 -29.77 29.58
CA THR A 773 38.84 -30.65 29.89
C THR A 773 38.79 -31.90 29.00
N ALA A 774 39.85 -32.18 28.24
CA ALA A 774 39.91 -33.36 27.37
C ALA A 774 40.69 -34.50 28.06
N THR A 775 40.05 -35.65 28.23
CA THR A 775 40.72 -36.91 28.63
C THR A 775 41.07 -37.70 27.37
N ILE A 776 42.35 -37.99 27.17
CA ILE A 776 42.85 -38.67 25.98
C ILE A 776 43.53 -39.99 26.37
N SER A 777 43.13 -41.09 25.74
CA SER A 777 43.82 -42.38 25.83
C SER A 777 44.40 -42.73 24.48
N ILE A 778 45.71 -42.96 24.41
CA ILE A 778 46.42 -43.23 23.15
C ILE A 778 47.11 -44.58 23.28
N SER A 779 46.88 -45.47 22.32
CA SER A 779 47.63 -46.71 22.13
C SER A 779 48.35 -46.66 20.81
N PHE A 780 49.67 -46.86 20.79
CA PHE A 780 50.45 -46.87 19.56
C PHE A 780 51.32 -48.12 19.48
N ALA A 781 51.55 -48.58 18.24
CA ALA A 781 52.37 -49.75 17.95
C ALA A 781 53.22 -49.52 16.70
N SER A 782 54.47 -49.97 16.77
CA SER A 782 55.40 -50.15 15.65
C SER A 782 55.91 -51.59 15.63
N GLU A 783 56.77 -51.95 14.66
CA GLU A 783 57.38 -53.29 14.63
C GLU A 783 58.26 -53.60 15.87
N GLU A 784 58.72 -52.58 16.58
CA GLU A 784 59.68 -52.71 17.69
C GLU A 784 59.10 -52.34 19.08
N PHE A 785 58.02 -51.56 19.15
CA PHE A 785 57.49 -51.02 20.41
C PHE A 785 55.96 -50.99 20.45
N ASN A 786 55.38 -51.20 21.64
CA ASN A 786 53.99 -50.93 21.94
C ASN A 786 53.88 -50.08 23.21
N GLY A 787 53.09 -49.02 23.16
CA GLY A 787 52.94 -48.09 24.29
C GLY A 787 51.50 -47.64 24.47
N THR A 788 51.15 -47.32 25.72
CA THR A 788 49.83 -46.77 26.05
C THR A 788 49.96 -45.61 27.01
N PHE A 789 49.30 -44.51 26.67
CA PHE A 789 49.00 -43.41 27.58
C PHE A 789 47.69 -43.71 28.30
N SER A 790 47.76 -43.95 29.60
CA SER A 790 46.57 -44.08 30.44
C SER A 790 46.12 -42.69 30.89
N SER A 791 45.10 -42.13 30.22
CA SER A 791 44.40 -40.90 30.62
C SER A 791 45.29 -39.66 30.74
N LEU A 792 45.42 -38.91 29.65
CA LEU A 792 46.03 -37.59 29.63
C LEU A 792 44.96 -36.50 29.75
N GLU A 793 45.16 -35.52 30.64
CA GLU A 793 44.41 -34.26 30.60
C GLU A 793 45.10 -33.32 29.60
N ALA A 794 44.34 -32.83 28.61
CA ALA A 794 44.82 -31.92 27.57
C ALA A 794 44.09 -30.59 27.63
N ASP A 795 44.86 -29.51 27.45
CA ASP A 795 44.35 -28.15 27.25
C ASP A 795 44.06 -27.99 25.75
N THR A 796 42.92 -27.40 25.38
CA THR A 796 42.51 -27.32 23.96
C THR A 796 41.82 -26.00 23.63
N ASP A 797 42.09 -25.48 22.43
CA ASP A 797 41.39 -24.34 21.82
C ASP A 797 40.34 -24.78 20.79
N GLY A 798 40.08 -26.09 20.69
CA GLY A 798 39.17 -26.71 19.74
C GLY A 798 39.82 -27.24 18.45
N MET A 799 41.09 -26.90 18.16
CA MET A 799 41.83 -27.42 17.00
C MET A 799 43.21 -27.99 17.35
N ASN A 800 43.82 -27.55 18.46
CA ASN A 800 45.09 -28.06 18.97
C ASN A 800 44.87 -28.85 20.27
N PHE A 801 45.60 -29.95 20.41
CA PHE A 801 45.56 -30.79 21.61
C PHE A 801 46.98 -31.08 22.07
N ASP A 802 47.32 -30.54 23.24
CA ASP A 802 48.62 -30.73 23.90
C ASP A 802 48.42 -31.45 25.22
N ALA A 803 49.12 -32.57 25.40
CA ALA A 803 49.01 -33.35 26.63
C ALA A 803 50.37 -33.90 27.07
N HIS A 804 50.59 -33.95 28.39
CA HIS A 804 51.81 -34.47 29.01
C HIS A 804 51.46 -35.60 29.98
N GLY A 805 52.16 -36.72 29.93
CA GLY A 805 51.91 -37.83 30.84
C GLY A 805 52.91 -38.96 30.75
N MET A 806 52.59 -40.06 31.43
CA MET A 806 53.42 -41.26 31.45
C MET A 806 52.95 -42.28 30.41
N VAL A 807 53.88 -42.85 29.67
CA VAL A 807 53.66 -43.96 28.74
C VAL A 807 54.14 -45.24 29.39
N SER A 808 53.26 -46.24 29.48
CA SER A 808 53.69 -47.60 29.80
C SER A 808 54.15 -48.28 28.51
N MET A 809 55.43 -48.62 28.43
CA MET A 809 56.06 -49.27 27.28
C MET A 809 56.87 -50.47 27.76
N ASN A 810 56.54 -51.69 27.30
CA ASN A 810 57.22 -52.94 27.70
C ASN A 810 57.40 -53.15 29.22
N GLY A 811 56.55 -52.54 30.06
CA GLY A 811 56.59 -52.66 31.52
C GLY A 811 57.40 -51.58 32.24
N GLU A 812 57.98 -50.61 31.52
CA GLU A 812 58.59 -49.40 32.08
C GLU A 812 57.69 -48.18 31.83
N GLU A 813 57.73 -47.20 32.75
CA GLU A 813 57.01 -45.93 32.61
C GLU A 813 57.97 -44.82 32.18
N LEU A 814 57.68 -44.18 31.05
CA LEU A 814 58.47 -43.08 30.49
C LEU A 814 57.63 -41.80 30.45
N GLY A 815 58.24 -40.65 30.76
CA GLY A 815 57.60 -39.36 30.53
C GLY A 815 57.53 -39.05 29.03
N ALA A 816 56.37 -38.61 28.54
CA ALA A 816 56.23 -38.16 27.17
C ALA A 816 55.16 -37.09 27.04
N SER A 817 55.29 -36.26 26.02
CA SER A 817 54.26 -35.32 25.59
C SER A 817 53.69 -35.72 24.24
N THR A 818 52.44 -35.36 23.99
CA THR A 818 51.74 -35.64 22.74
C THR A 818 51.10 -34.36 22.23
N HIS A 819 51.26 -34.13 20.93
CA HIS A 819 50.65 -33.00 20.21
C HIS A 819 49.93 -33.52 18.98
N PHE A 820 48.67 -33.14 18.78
CA PHE A 820 48.00 -33.33 17.49
C PHE A 820 47.09 -32.16 17.11
N HIS A 821 47.02 -31.91 15.80
CA HIS A 821 46.28 -30.80 15.20
C HIS A 821 45.19 -31.30 14.25
N LEU A 822 43.96 -30.78 14.42
CA LEU A 822 42.83 -31.01 13.53
C LEU A 822 42.74 -29.91 12.46
N ASP A 823 42.57 -30.29 11.20
CA ASP A 823 42.27 -29.34 10.13
C ASP A 823 40.81 -28.86 10.17
N LYS A 824 40.46 -27.92 9.29
CA LYS A 824 39.09 -27.35 9.20
C LYS A 824 38.02 -28.38 8.83
N GLU A 825 38.41 -29.56 8.37
CA GLU A 825 37.54 -30.68 8.00
C GLU A 825 37.47 -31.73 9.13
N GLY A 826 38.16 -31.51 10.26
CA GLY A 826 38.18 -32.37 11.43
C GLY A 826 39.12 -33.57 11.32
N SER A 827 40.03 -33.57 10.35
CA SER A 827 41.03 -34.63 10.14
C SER A 827 42.36 -34.28 10.80
N ILE A 828 43.10 -35.29 11.29
CA ILE A 828 44.43 -35.07 11.87
C ILE A 828 45.41 -34.72 10.76
N SER A 829 45.98 -33.51 10.86
CA SER A 829 46.99 -33.00 9.93
C SER A 829 48.42 -33.16 10.46
N GLU A 830 48.59 -33.21 11.78
CA GLU A 830 49.87 -33.47 12.44
C GLU A 830 49.64 -34.25 13.75
N PHE A 831 50.46 -35.26 14.02
CA PHE A 831 50.44 -36.02 15.27
C PHE A 831 51.85 -36.50 15.65
N VAL A 832 52.32 -36.00 16.80
CA VAL A 832 53.66 -36.26 17.33
C VAL A 832 53.59 -36.70 18.78
N ILE A 833 54.36 -37.74 19.14
CA ILE A 833 54.66 -38.13 20.52
C ILE A 833 56.14 -37.88 20.77
N LEU A 834 56.46 -37.05 21.75
CA LEU A 834 57.81 -36.70 22.17
C LEU A 834 58.14 -37.38 23.49
N PHE A 835 59.10 -38.31 23.49
CA PHE A 835 59.60 -38.97 24.70
C PHE A 835 60.70 -38.14 25.36
N GLU A 836 60.57 -37.92 26.68
CA GLU A 836 61.55 -37.18 27.49
C GLU A 836 62.78 -38.00 27.88
#